data_AF-A0A4Q2DTF5-F1
#
_entry.id   AF-A0A4Q2DTF5-F1
#
_cell.length_a   1.000
_cell.length_b   1.000
_cell.length_c   1.000
_cell.angle_alpha   90.00
_cell.angle_beta   90.00
_cell.angle_gamma   90.00
#
_symmetry.space_group_name_H-M   'P 1'
#
loop_
_entity.id
_entity.type
_entity.pdbx_description
1 polymer ?
#
loop_
_entity_poly.entity_id
_entity_poly.type
_entity_poly.pdbx_seq_one_letter_code
_entity_poly.pdbx_strand_id
1 'polypeptide(L)'
;MPGLNLATSPKPSYDVQISKSTKDFPQNALAVLEANAVKANTILPTFLKRRDEEQKGIVSNEYLWLVCYDSRTEPQYIVSCTKGMMGAYPIFIFTTKASQDLKDDEVDCAMQAICEAFDTCISRRRVYSVFAVDRVAERFAATWSQWTNIEAYSTPYYDSTISFLSKRNFVLPRQKTLLTDIQYDLCPATQEDIPAIGKLCEMFAAESEPFVLTPKQGRLEAELLVASGLVWVHRIQRGEGPKEIASIVAYTRNCNKVATITKVYTNPQWRRLGCAERLVRLVCKNLLYSTDPKEQIALFVGNTNPAAKVYKRVGFVGLDKEKPAVPGAERYLEIGFDRRITQERIDILLEWCRDQGIAIDPHLKLLPDSNDDIGVFTGDLEHDIPANETVVKIPKSAVLSARSCSLSEFITPAFVGSEAQLVSSLALYSELILGPRSNWYGYLQSLPEKIDLPLCWELWVSNPDSRPDLDLEDVGDMEDALQWLGGTEADKILTQNNCLSSEDLQKYFDSVVQPLLSAHSGEGSDHIGFSGFLRAYCLVSSRAFMVDTFHGLAMVPVADAFNHVQENHVHLESEYDVCPECGSVDECPHDVSEEDRQQQRTERKLDAIDPGYEMVANAPIPPLSEVYNTYGETLSNAELLCQHGFVLEANGNDTLTWTVEEILDTLECTTEPLRSTVLRTWGGYRDDPEFMDGFDDSSRLLSLSASSKETAFFINADGQVSVQLWVLLLTISGLQTKQVASLLDEAESRHALQSLHGLHIALENQVDDLDDDEDTFGYQMLGQLLSSIEGGYIDVLEHAYTLLVTVCRTRMANTGRRGHGGIEDLADRLDSPDIRKKRTRHSLLLALNENLILSSCEASWKDLVEVLGHAQPAR
;
A
#
# COMPACT_ATOMS: atom_id res chain seq x y z
N MET A 1 -22.72 -57.41 36.13
CA MET A 1 -21.40 -57.47 35.46
C MET A 1 -20.84 -56.05 35.49
N PRO A 2 -19.73 -55.77 36.19
CA PRO A 2 -19.11 -54.45 36.14
C PRO A 2 -18.40 -54.31 34.78
N GLY A 3 -18.65 -53.18 34.10
CA GLY A 3 -18.11 -52.87 32.79
C GLY A 3 -16.59 -52.70 32.80
N LEU A 4 -15.96 -53.21 31.75
CA LEU A 4 -14.56 -52.91 31.45
C LEU A 4 -14.41 -51.41 31.21
N ASN A 5 -13.68 -50.74 32.11
CA ASN A 5 -12.99 -49.49 31.77
C ASN A 5 -11.89 -49.84 30.75
N LEU A 6 -12.16 -49.58 29.48
CA LEU A 6 -11.11 -49.44 28.48
C LEU A 6 -10.30 -48.19 28.86
N ALA A 7 -9.10 -48.42 29.37
CA ALA A 7 -8.12 -47.37 29.57
C ALA A 7 -7.84 -46.71 28.22
N THR A 8 -8.36 -45.50 28.01
CA THR A 8 -7.96 -44.63 26.92
C THR A 8 -6.47 -44.33 27.11
N SER A 9 -5.66 -44.75 26.15
CA SER A 9 -4.24 -44.39 26.12
C SER A 9 -4.11 -42.86 26.16
N PRO A 10 -3.15 -42.30 26.91
CA PRO A 10 -2.96 -40.85 26.94
C PRO A 10 -2.71 -40.35 25.51
N LYS A 11 -3.46 -39.33 25.08
CA LYS A 11 -3.24 -38.69 23.77
C LYS A 11 -1.78 -38.22 23.66
N PRO A 12 -1.10 -38.43 22.52
CA PRO A 12 0.24 -37.90 22.32
C PRO A 12 0.21 -36.37 22.44
N SER A 13 1.06 -35.81 23.31
CA SER A 13 1.27 -34.37 23.46
C SER A 13 2.42 -33.94 22.55
N TYR A 14 2.16 -32.90 21.76
CA TYR A 14 3.14 -32.26 20.91
C TYR A 14 3.38 -30.84 21.41
N ASP A 15 4.63 -30.39 21.32
CA ASP A 15 5.03 -29.01 21.63
C ASP A 15 5.50 -28.33 20.34
N VAL A 16 5.15 -27.06 20.16
CA VAL A 16 5.43 -26.33 18.92
C VAL A 16 6.26 -25.10 19.21
N GLN A 17 7.50 -25.09 18.72
CA GLN A 17 8.37 -23.93 18.76
C GLN A 17 8.22 -23.11 17.49
N ILE A 18 8.13 -21.79 17.66
CA ILE A 18 7.97 -20.83 16.58
C ILE A 18 9.26 -20.04 16.42
N SER A 19 9.74 -19.91 15.18
CA SER A 19 10.95 -19.15 14.83
C SER A 19 10.63 -18.18 13.69
N LYS A 20 10.87 -16.88 13.92
CA LYS A 20 10.72 -15.81 12.92
C LYS A 20 12.03 -15.41 12.23
N SER A 21 13.17 -15.91 12.73
CA SER A 21 14.50 -15.73 12.13
C SER A 21 15.24 -17.06 12.04
N THR A 22 16.18 -17.16 11.09
CA THR A 22 17.08 -18.33 11.00
C THR A 22 18.00 -18.48 12.21
N LYS A 23 18.22 -17.40 12.99
CA LYS A 23 18.98 -17.44 14.25
C LYS A 23 18.23 -18.14 15.38
N ASP A 24 16.91 -18.02 15.39
CA ASP A 24 16.04 -18.61 16.42
C ASP A 24 15.60 -20.04 16.03
N PHE A 25 16.01 -20.51 14.86
CA PHE A 25 15.65 -21.82 14.36
C PHE A 25 16.48 -22.92 15.07
N PRO A 26 15.83 -23.94 15.66
CA PRO A 26 16.52 -24.96 16.45
C PRO A 26 17.61 -25.72 15.66
N GLN A 27 18.81 -25.79 16.21
CA GLN A 27 19.95 -26.45 15.55
C GLN A 27 19.72 -27.95 15.32
N ASN A 28 18.99 -28.63 16.22
CA ASN A 28 18.59 -30.03 16.03
C ASN A 28 17.60 -30.20 14.88
N ALA A 29 16.66 -29.26 14.69
CA ALA A 29 15.74 -29.25 13.55
C ALA A 29 16.48 -29.03 12.23
N LEU A 30 17.48 -28.14 12.22
CA LEU A 30 18.33 -27.93 11.03
C LEU A 30 19.11 -29.21 10.66
N ALA A 31 19.71 -29.87 11.65
CA ALA A 31 20.43 -31.12 11.43
C ALA A 31 19.52 -32.21 10.84
N VAL A 32 18.26 -32.26 11.26
CA VAL A 32 17.23 -33.17 10.72
C VAL A 32 16.91 -32.85 9.25
N LEU A 33 16.74 -31.58 8.89
CA LEU A 33 16.52 -31.17 7.49
C LEU A 33 17.73 -31.54 6.61
N GLU A 34 18.95 -31.29 7.07
CA GLU A 34 20.19 -31.60 6.35
C GLU A 34 20.39 -33.10 6.16
N ALA A 35 20.05 -33.92 7.16
CA ALA A 35 20.10 -35.37 7.08
C ALA A 35 19.09 -35.95 6.07
N ASN A 36 17.99 -35.21 5.81
CA ASN A 36 16.89 -35.62 4.94
C ASN A 36 16.76 -34.69 3.71
N ALA A 37 17.87 -34.16 3.19
CA ALA A 37 17.89 -33.08 2.21
C ALA A 37 17.01 -33.29 0.96
N VAL A 38 16.84 -34.53 0.48
CA VAL A 38 15.91 -34.82 -0.63
C VAL A 38 14.47 -34.56 -0.22
N LYS A 39 14.03 -35.09 0.93
CA LYS A 39 12.67 -34.94 1.46
C LYS A 39 12.39 -33.50 1.94
N ALA A 40 13.41 -32.83 2.47
CA ALA A 40 13.36 -31.45 2.94
C ALA A 40 13.56 -30.41 1.82
N ASN A 41 13.52 -30.79 0.54
CA ASN A 41 13.92 -29.93 -0.59
C ASN A 41 13.03 -28.68 -0.81
N THR A 42 11.85 -28.60 -0.19
CA THR A 42 10.97 -27.44 -0.24
C THR A 42 11.25 -26.43 0.87
N ILE A 43 11.92 -26.86 1.94
CA ILE A 43 12.20 -26.04 3.13
C ILE A 43 13.69 -25.69 3.22
N LEU A 44 14.57 -26.69 3.14
CA LEU A 44 16.01 -26.52 3.41
C LEU A 44 16.68 -25.51 2.46
N PRO A 45 16.50 -25.55 1.12
CA PRO A 45 17.12 -24.56 0.24
C PRO A 45 16.69 -23.12 0.54
N THR A 46 15.40 -22.92 0.82
CA THR A 46 14.83 -21.62 1.18
C THR A 46 15.40 -21.13 2.51
N PHE A 47 15.48 -22.00 3.51
CA PHE A 47 16.09 -21.71 4.80
C PHE A 47 17.57 -21.29 4.66
N LEU A 48 18.36 -22.04 3.89
CA LEU A 48 19.78 -21.74 3.69
C LEU A 48 19.99 -20.41 2.96
N LYS A 49 19.24 -20.17 1.88
CA LYS A 49 19.26 -18.88 1.18
C LYS A 49 18.95 -17.72 2.13
N ARG A 50 17.92 -17.91 2.97
CA ARG A 50 17.48 -16.91 3.93
C ARG A 50 18.52 -16.66 5.02
N ARG A 51 19.19 -17.69 5.50
CA ARG A 51 20.29 -17.57 6.45
C ARG A 51 21.45 -16.77 5.87
N ASP A 52 21.79 -17.00 4.60
CA ASP A 52 22.85 -16.25 3.90
C ASP A 52 22.45 -14.77 3.71
N GLU A 53 21.17 -14.48 3.46
CA GLU A 53 20.64 -13.10 3.40
C GLU A 53 20.68 -12.41 4.76
N GLU A 54 20.25 -13.08 5.83
CA GLU A 54 20.29 -12.55 7.20
C GLU A 54 21.72 -12.29 7.68
N GLN A 55 22.68 -13.12 7.28
CA GLN A 55 24.10 -12.89 7.54
C GLN A 55 24.66 -11.66 6.82
N LYS A 56 24.05 -11.27 5.68
CA LYS A 56 24.36 -10.04 4.93
C LYS A 56 23.59 -8.82 5.45
N GLY A 57 22.84 -8.95 6.55
CA GLY A 57 22.06 -7.86 7.15
C GLY A 57 20.66 -7.67 6.56
N ILE A 58 20.21 -8.54 5.65
CA ILE A 58 18.87 -8.44 5.04
C ILE A 58 17.88 -9.14 5.99
N VAL A 59 17.12 -8.39 6.78
CA VAL A 59 16.12 -8.92 7.73
C VAL A 59 14.71 -8.80 7.14
N SER A 60 13.81 -9.74 7.44
CA SER A 60 12.40 -9.75 7.04
C SER A 60 11.58 -10.51 8.08
N ASN A 61 10.42 -9.97 8.45
CA ASN A 61 9.48 -10.59 9.40
C ASN A 61 8.38 -11.43 8.70
N GLU A 62 8.44 -11.57 7.37
CA GLU A 62 7.44 -12.32 6.59
C GLU A 62 7.71 -13.84 6.57
N TYR A 63 8.74 -14.30 7.28
CA TYR A 63 9.18 -15.69 7.29
C TYR A 63 8.88 -16.32 8.66
N LEU A 64 8.25 -17.50 8.62
CA LEU A 64 7.90 -18.24 9.82
C LEU A 64 8.21 -19.71 9.64
N TRP A 65 8.89 -20.28 10.63
CA TRP A 65 9.06 -21.72 10.76
C TRP A 65 8.49 -22.21 12.08
N LEU A 66 7.83 -23.36 12.03
CA LEU A 66 7.33 -24.05 13.21
C LEU A 66 8.02 -25.40 13.30
N VAL A 67 8.52 -25.74 14.48
CA VAL A 67 9.09 -27.05 14.77
C VAL A 67 8.20 -27.74 15.80
N CYS A 68 7.60 -28.85 15.39
CA CYS A 68 6.72 -29.66 16.24
C CYS A 68 7.50 -30.86 16.78
N TYR A 69 7.59 -30.94 18.11
CA TYR A 69 8.34 -31.93 18.87
C TYR A 69 7.42 -33.00 19.44
N ASP A 70 7.90 -34.25 19.48
CA ASP A 70 7.25 -35.29 20.27
C ASP A 70 7.57 -35.16 21.77
N SER A 71 6.98 -36.05 22.58
CA SER A 71 7.25 -36.15 24.03
C SER A 71 8.71 -36.45 24.41
N ARG A 72 9.56 -36.78 23.46
CA ARG A 72 11.00 -37.01 23.65
C ARG A 72 11.86 -35.83 23.19
N THR A 73 11.24 -34.70 22.83
CA THR A 73 11.90 -33.49 22.33
C THR A 73 12.64 -33.68 20.99
N GLU A 74 12.26 -34.70 20.20
CA GLU A 74 12.80 -34.89 18.85
C GLU A 74 11.90 -34.20 17.80
N PRO A 75 12.46 -33.39 16.87
CA PRO A 75 11.68 -32.77 15.79
C PRO A 75 10.96 -33.82 14.93
N GLN A 76 9.63 -33.78 14.91
CA GLN A 76 8.80 -34.69 14.10
C GLN A 76 8.28 -34.03 12.82
N TYR A 77 7.86 -32.77 12.94
CA TYR A 77 7.39 -31.98 11.81
C TYR A 77 8.05 -30.61 11.81
N ILE A 78 8.35 -30.12 10.61
CA ILE A 78 8.90 -28.79 10.39
C ILE A 78 8.05 -28.11 9.33
N VAL A 79 7.51 -26.95 9.68
CA VAL A 79 6.65 -26.17 8.80
C VAL A 79 7.39 -24.93 8.33
N SER A 80 7.18 -24.55 7.07
CA SER A 80 7.75 -23.34 6.47
C SER A 80 6.65 -22.53 5.82
N CYS A 81 6.44 -21.31 6.33
CA CYS A 81 5.58 -20.29 5.75
C CYS A 81 6.48 -19.15 5.29
N THR A 82 6.76 -19.08 3.98
CA THR A 82 7.85 -18.22 3.43
C THR A 82 7.48 -17.66 2.06
N LYS A 83 8.17 -16.62 1.60
CA LYS A 83 7.96 -15.99 0.29
C LYS A 83 9.13 -16.27 -0.66
N GLY A 84 8.84 -16.46 -1.94
CA GLY A 84 9.80 -16.52 -3.03
C GLY A 84 9.82 -15.21 -3.83
N MET A 85 10.65 -15.16 -4.88
CA MET A 85 10.76 -13.98 -5.74
C MET A 85 9.49 -13.69 -6.55
N MET A 86 8.61 -14.69 -6.72
CA MET A 86 7.37 -14.60 -7.49
C MET A 86 6.12 -14.55 -6.59
N GLY A 87 6.29 -14.29 -5.28
CA GLY A 87 5.18 -14.23 -4.32
C GLY A 87 5.28 -15.27 -3.20
N ALA A 88 4.20 -15.40 -2.42
CA ALA A 88 4.13 -16.34 -1.30
C ALA A 88 4.27 -17.80 -1.78
N TYR A 89 4.94 -18.64 -0.98
CA TYR A 89 4.92 -20.09 -1.19
C TYR A 89 3.73 -20.75 -0.48
N PRO A 90 3.30 -21.96 -0.91
CA PRO A 90 2.42 -22.81 -0.12
C PRO A 90 3.01 -23.06 1.27
N ILE A 91 2.16 -23.45 2.21
CA ILE A 91 2.64 -23.96 3.49
C ILE A 91 3.33 -25.29 3.23
N PHE A 92 4.65 -25.33 3.43
CA PHE A 92 5.41 -26.58 3.29
C PHE A 92 5.48 -27.29 4.64
N ILE A 93 5.11 -28.56 4.68
CA ILE A 93 5.24 -29.40 5.88
C ILE A 93 6.16 -30.57 5.59
N PHE A 94 7.27 -30.61 6.31
CA PHE A 94 8.22 -31.72 6.34
C PHE A 94 7.93 -32.63 7.54
N THR A 95 8.17 -33.94 7.39
CA THR A 95 8.16 -34.91 8.49
C THR A 95 9.35 -35.86 8.40
N THR A 96 9.87 -36.27 9.55
CA THR A 96 10.95 -37.27 9.66
C THR A 96 10.48 -38.70 9.41
N LYS A 97 9.17 -38.98 9.59
CA LYS A 97 8.59 -40.31 9.41
C LYS A 97 8.41 -40.65 7.94
N ALA A 98 8.61 -41.91 7.56
CA ALA A 98 8.24 -42.37 6.22
C ALA A 98 6.70 -42.45 6.10
N SER A 99 6.16 -42.29 4.89
CA SER A 99 4.71 -42.30 4.64
C SER A 99 4.01 -43.55 5.18
N GLN A 100 4.69 -44.71 5.12
CA GLN A 100 4.19 -45.99 5.66
C GLN A 100 4.11 -46.04 7.20
N ASP A 101 4.84 -45.17 7.89
CA ASP A 101 4.93 -45.13 9.36
C ASP A 101 4.04 -44.03 9.97
N LEU A 102 3.33 -43.25 9.13
CA LEU A 102 2.39 -42.22 9.57
C LEU A 102 1.07 -42.86 10.02
N LYS A 103 0.77 -42.78 11.32
CA LYS A 103 -0.51 -43.20 11.89
C LYS A 103 -1.45 -42.01 12.02
N ASP A 104 -2.70 -42.20 11.62
CA ASP A 104 -3.73 -41.14 11.59
C ASP A 104 -3.83 -40.38 12.91
N ASP A 105 -4.02 -41.06 14.05
CA ASP A 105 -4.15 -40.42 15.36
C ASP A 105 -2.93 -39.57 15.75
N GLU A 106 -1.72 -40.01 15.38
CA GLU A 106 -0.48 -39.28 15.69
C GLU A 106 -0.31 -38.05 14.79
N VAL A 107 -0.76 -38.12 13.54
CA VAL A 107 -0.74 -37.01 12.59
C VAL A 107 -1.81 -35.98 12.95
N ASP A 108 -3.03 -36.42 13.25
CA ASP A 108 -4.15 -35.54 13.61
C ASP A 108 -3.80 -34.69 14.86
N CYS A 109 -3.23 -35.29 15.91
CA CYS A 109 -2.77 -34.54 17.08
C CYS A 109 -1.66 -33.54 16.77
N ALA A 110 -0.72 -33.89 15.89
CA ALA A 110 0.35 -32.97 15.48
C ALA A 110 -0.19 -31.81 14.63
N MET A 111 -1.11 -32.09 13.70
CA MET A 111 -1.73 -31.07 12.85
C MET A 111 -2.59 -30.11 13.68
N GLN A 112 -3.29 -30.59 14.71
CA GLN A 112 -4.01 -29.73 15.66
C GLN A 112 -3.07 -28.73 16.34
N ALA A 113 -1.97 -29.21 16.92
CA ALA A 113 -0.98 -28.33 17.56
C ALA A 113 -0.36 -27.32 16.59
N ILE A 114 -0.09 -27.73 15.35
CA ILE A 114 0.43 -26.83 14.30
C ILE A 114 -0.63 -25.78 13.90
N CYS A 115 -1.90 -26.17 13.73
CA CYS A 115 -2.97 -25.23 13.36
C CYS A 115 -3.22 -24.19 14.47
N GLU A 116 -3.23 -24.62 15.73
CA GLU A 116 -3.36 -23.74 16.89
C GLU A 116 -2.19 -22.75 16.97
N ALA A 117 -0.96 -23.22 16.80
CA ALA A 117 0.22 -22.34 16.75
C ALA A 117 0.18 -21.38 15.54
N PHE A 118 -0.35 -21.81 14.39
CA PHE A 118 -0.48 -20.95 13.22
C PHE A 118 -1.51 -19.84 13.39
N ASP A 119 -2.69 -20.14 13.92
CA ASP A 119 -3.79 -19.16 14.07
C ASP A 119 -3.40 -17.99 14.98
N THR A 120 -2.43 -18.18 15.88
CA THR A 120 -1.91 -17.12 16.77
C THR A 120 -0.83 -16.25 16.13
N CYS A 121 -0.23 -16.68 15.02
CA CYS A 121 1.02 -16.10 14.50
C CYS A 121 0.97 -15.68 13.04
N ILE A 122 -0.02 -16.15 12.26
CA ILE A 122 -0.19 -15.76 10.85
C ILE A 122 -1.66 -15.48 10.54
N SER A 123 -1.90 -14.52 9.65
CA SER A 123 -3.23 -14.32 9.07
C SER A 123 -3.70 -15.61 8.40
N ARG A 124 -4.97 -15.99 8.62
CA ARG A 124 -5.58 -17.17 7.98
C ARG A 124 -5.49 -17.13 6.46
N ARG A 125 -5.50 -15.91 5.88
CA ARG A 125 -5.35 -15.65 4.44
C ARG A 125 -4.00 -16.11 3.88
N ARG A 126 -2.95 -16.20 4.72
CA ARG A 126 -1.63 -16.68 4.30
C ARG A 126 -1.65 -18.17 3.93
N VAL A 127 -2.62 -18.93 4.43
CA VAL A 127 -2.76 -20.38 4.21
C VAL A 127 -3.64 -20.65 2.99
N TYR A 128 -3.18 -20.27 1.80
CA TYR A 128 -3.93 -20.49 0.54
C TYR A 128 -3.76 -21.91 -0.02
N SER A 129 -2.70 -22.61 0.36
CA SER A 129 -2.48 -24.03 0.03
C SER A 129 -1.43 -24.65 0.96
N VAL A 130 -1.48 -25.98 1.10
CA VAL A 130 -0.48 -26.78 1.80
C VAL A 130 0.17 -27.76 0.82
N PHE A 131 1.50 -27.91 0.89
CA PHE A 131 2.26 -28.90 0.12
C PHE A 131 3.10 -29.79 1.05
N ALA A 132 2.73 -31.06 1.14
CA ALA A 132 3.35 -32.03 2.03
C ALA A 132 3.21 -33.47 1.50
N VAL A 133 3.80 -34.45 2.21
CA VAL A 133 3.48 -35.87 2.00
C VAL A 133 1.97 -36.07 2.11
N ASP A 134 1.40 -36.89 1.23
CA ASP A 134 -0.04 -37.04 1.03
C ASP A 134 -0.87 -37.09 2.33
N ARG A 135 -0.56 -38.00 3.25
CA ARG A 135 -1.25 -38.12 4.54
C ARG A 135 -1.18 -36.85 5.38
N VAL A 136 -0.03 -36.19 5.42
CA VAL A 136 0.16 -34.95 6.19
C VAL A 136 -0.62 -33.80 5.55
N ALA A 137 -0.60 -33.67 4.23
CA ALA A 137 -1.35 -32.65 3.51
C ALA A 137 -2.86 -32.82 3.73
N GLU A 138 -3.39 -34.03 3.59
CA GLU A 138 -4.81 -34.36 3.80
C GLU A 138 -5.26 -34.04 5.24
N ARG A 139 -4.49 -34.45 6.25
CA ARG A 139 -4.82 -34.20 7.66
C ARG A 139 -4.69 -32.74 8.05
N PHE A 140 -3.68 -32.04 7.54
CA PHE A 140 -3.55 -30.59 7.75
C PHE A 140 -4.75 -29.88 7.13
N ALA A 141 -5.09 -30.17 5.88
CA ALA A 141 -6.20 -29.54 5.19
C ALA A 141 -7.54 -29.76 5.90
N ALA A 142 -7.82 -30.98 6.35
CA ALA A 142 -9.02 -31.29 7.12
C ALA A 142 -9.06 -30.54 8.46
N THR A 143 -7.95 -30.56 9.20
CA THR A 143 -7.85 -29.92 10.52
C THR A 143 -7.97 -28.40 10.41
N TRP A 144 -7.26 -27.79 9.46
CA TRP A 144 -7.32 -26.35 9.20
C TRP A 144 -8.72 -25.92 8.77
N SER A 145 -9.37 -26.69 7.88
CA SER A 145 -10.75 -26.40 7.45
C SER A 145 -11.73 -26.45 8.62
N GLN A 146 -11.59 -27.45 9.49
CA GLN A 146 -12.42 -27.58 10.69
C GLN A 146 -12.19 -26.44 11.69
N TRP A 147 -10.94 -25.99 11.83
CA TRP A 147 -10.56 -24.93 12.77
C TRP A 147 -11.02 -23.54 12.30
N THR A 148 -10.91 -23.27 11.01
CA THR A 148 -11.08 -21.93 10.43
C THR A 148 -12.39 -21.74 9.66
N ASN A 149 -13.13 -22.81 9.40
CA ASN A 149 -14.26 -22.88 8.46
C ASN A 149 -13.89 -22.56 6.99
N ILE A 150 -12.61 -22.59 6.63
CA ILE A 150 -12.13 -22.41 5.25
C ILE A 150 -12.12 -23.76 4.54
N GLU A 151 -12.96 -23.97 3.54
CA GLU A 151 -13.05 -25.27 2.86
C GLU A 151 -11.77 -25.61 2.07
N ALA A 152 -11.25 -26.82 2.21
CA ALA A 152 -10.19 -27.32 1.34
C ALA A 152 -10.77 -27.87 0.03
N TYR A 153 -10.12 -27.61 -1.10
CA TYR A 153 -10.54 -28.17 -2.38
C TYR A 153 -10.42 -29.70 -2.38
N SER A 154 -11.45 -30.37 -2.89
CA SER A 154 -11.49 -31.84 -2.99
C SER A 154 -10.47 -32.42 -3.97
N THR A 155 -10.08 -31.64 -4.98
CA THR A 155 -9.05 -32.01 -5.96
C THR A 155 -7.76 -31.24 -5.66
N PRO A 156 -6.62 -31.92 -5.43
CA PRO A 156 -5.35 -31.25 -5.19
C PRO A 156 -4.88 -30.50 -6.44
N TYR A 157 -4.27 -29.33 -6.26
CA TYR A 157 -3.62 -28.56 -7.33
C TYR A 157 -2.48 -29.35 -7.96
N TYR A 158 -1.75 -30.13 -7.15
CA TYR A 158 -0.66 -30.94 -7.62
C TYR A 158 -0.58 -32.28 -6.89
N ASP A 159 -0.77 -33.37 -7.62
CA ASP A 159 -0.53 -34.74 -7.14
C ASP A 159 0.76 -35.26 -7.77
N SER A 160 1.80 -35.44 -6.95
CA SER A 160 3.14 -35.74 -7.43
C SER A 160 3.85 -36.80 -6.61
N THR A 161 4.91 -37.34 -7.18
CA THR A 161 5.88 -38.18 -6.47
C THR A 161 7.22 -37.47 -6.47
N ILE A 162 7.80 -37.29 -5.29
CA ILE A 162 9.20 -36.89 -5.20
C ILE A 162 10.06 -38.07 -5.67
N SER A 163 10.98 -37.79 -6.59
CA SER A 163 11.89 -38.77 -7.15
C SER A 163 13.31 -38.23 -7.07
N PHE A 164 14.27 -39.14 -6.98
CA PHE A 164 15.67 -38.75 -6.92
C PHE A 164 16.56 -39.66 -7.77
N LEU A 165 17.75 -39.15 -8.04
CA LEU A 165 18.80 -39.75 -8.84
C LEU A 165 20.13 -39.55 -8.12
N SER A 166 21.07 -40.48 -8.27
CA SER A 166 22.43 -40.43 -7.77
C SER A 166 23.38 -40.98 -8.83
N LYS A 167 24.71 -40.94 -8.58
CA LYS A 167 25.68 -41.60 -9.46
C LYS A 167 25.42 -43.10 -9.66
N ARG A 168 24.83 -43.78 -8.67
CA ARG A 168 24.63 -45.24 -8.68
C ARG A 168 23.57 -45.70 -9.68
N ASN A 169 22.53 -44.89 -9.89
CA ASN A 169 21.39 -45.23 -10.76
C ASN A 169 21.34 -44.38 -12.03
N PHE A 170 22.29 -43.46 -12.24
CA PHE A 170 22.37 -42.64 -13.44
C PHE A 170 22.64 -43.45 -14.71
N VAL A 171 21.80 -43.28 -15.72
CA VAL A 171 21.87 -44.02 -16.99
C VAL A 171 22.52 -43.16 -18.08
N LEU A 172 23.74 -43.52 -18.47
CA LEU A 172 24.45 -42.91 -19.59
C LEU A 172 23.90 -43.37 -20.95
N PRO A 173 23.87 -42.51 -21.97
CA PRO A 173 23.41 -42.89 -23.30
C PRO A 173 24.47 -43.77 -23.99
N ARG A 174 24.03 -44.84 -24.67
CA ARG A 174 24.93 -45.74 -25.40
C ARG A 174 25.40 -45.17 -26.73
N GLN A 175 24.60 -44.29 -27.37
CA GLN A 175 24.90 -43.66 -28.67
C GLN A 175 24.26 -42.26 -28.76
N LYS A 176 24.80 -41.38 -29.62
CA LYS A 176 24.24 -40.05 -29.89
C LYS A 176 23.01 -40.20 -30.80
N THR A 177 21.86 -39.65 -30.41
CA THR A 177 20.66 -39.65 -31.24
C THR A 177 20.85 -38.68 -32.42
N LEU A 178 20.86 -39.21 -33.64
CA LEU A 178 20.83 -38.40 -34.85
C LEU A 178 19.37 -38.22 -35.27
N LEU A 179 18.96 -36.97 -35.51
CA LEU A 179 17.66 -36.63 -36.07
C LEU A 179 17.89 -36.21 -37.52
N THR A 180 17.19 -36.84 -38.47
CA THR A 180 17.27 -36.46 -39.88
C THR A 180 16.79 -35.02 -40.06
N ASP A 181 17.54 -34.21 -40.80
CA ASP A 181 17.24 -32.80 -41.14
C ASP A 181 17.12 -31.83 -39.94
N ILE A 182 17.65 -32.20 -38.76
CA ILE A 182 17.61 -31.39 -37.55
C ILE A 182 19.01 -31.27 -36.94
N GLN A 183 19.50 -30.04 -36.81
CA GLN A 183 20.67 -29.71 -36.01
C GLN A 183 20.24 -29.25 -34.61
N TYR A 184 21.04 -29.58 -33.60
CA TYR A 184 20.76 -29.14 -32.23
C TYR A 184 22.01 -29.02 -31.36
N ASP A 185 21.96 -28.11 -30.39
CA ASP A 185 22.94 -27.94 -29.32
C ASP A 185 22.28 -27.95 -27.93
N LEU A 186 23.03 -28.40 -26.93
CA LEU A 186 22.61 -28.48 -25.54
C LEU A 186 23.62 -27.68 -24.71
N CYS A 187 23.17 -26.65 -24.01
CA CYS A 187 24.07 -25.71 -23.35
C CYS A 187 23.37 -24.97 -22.20
N PRO A 188 24.14 -24.34 -21.29
CA PRO A 188 23.60 -23.33 -20.40
C PRO A 188 22.97 -22.21 -21.20
N ALA A 189 21.87 -21.64 -20.69
CA ALA A 189 21.25 -20.49 -21.31
C ALA A 189 22.12 -19.24 -21.23
N THR A 190 21.85 -18.32 -22.14
CA THR A 190 22.48 -17.00 -22.28
C THR A 190 21.41 -15.91 -22.33
N GLN A 191 21.82 -14.65 -22.27
CA GLN A 191 20.89 -13.50 -22.34
C GLN A 191 20.03 -13.52 -23.62
N GLU A 192 20.57 -14.02 -24.75
CA GLU A 192 19.85 -14.15 -26.02
C GLU A 192 18.66 -15.13 -25.95
N ASP A 193 18.67 -16.07 -24.99
CA ASP A 193 17.62 -17.09 -24.86
C ASP A 193 16.41 -16.62 -24.05
N ILE A 194 16.52 -15.49 -23.33
CA ILE A 194 15.51 -15.03 -22.37
C ILE A 194 14.11 -14.95 -22.95
N PRO A 195 13.87 -14.37 -24.15
CA PRO A 195 12.53 -14.29 -24.70
C PRO A 195 11.89 -15.67 -24.91
N ALA A 196 12.65 -16.63 -25.43
CA ALA A 196 12.17 -17.98 -25.69
C ALA A 196 12.02 -18.81 -24.41
N ILE A 197 12.91 -18.64 -23.43
CA ILE A 197 12.76 -19.25 -22.09
C ILE A 197 11.53 -18.70 -21.39
N GLY A 198 11.31 -17.38 -21.45
CA GLY A 198 10.17 -16.72 -20.83
C GLY A 198 8.85 -17.28 -21.35
N LYS A 199 8.75 -17.46 -22.68
CA LYS A 199 7.58 -18.11 -23.27
C LYS A 199 7.39 -19.56 -22.81
N LEU A 200 8.47 -20.32 -22.66
CA LEU A 200 8.38 -21.71 -22.17
C LEU A 200 8.07 -21.78 -20.66
N CYS A 201 8.47 -20.78 -19.87
CA CYS A 201 8.07 -20.65 -18.46
C CYS A 201 6.57 -20.35 -18.34
N GLU A 202 6.06 -19.41 -19.14
CA GLU A 202 4.63 -19.08 -19.26
C GLU A 202 3.83 -20.34 -19.61
N MET A 203 4.21 -21.05 -20.67
CA MET A 203 3.53 -22.27 -21.11
C MET A 203 3.61 -23.42 -20.08
N PHE A 204 4.70 -23.52 -19.32
CA PHE A 204 4.80 -24.48 -18.22
C PHE A 204 3.80 -24.15 -17.11
N ALA A 205 3.70 -22.88 -16.72
CA ALA A 205 2.80 -22.43 -15.66
C ALA A 205 1.32 -22.56 -16.06
N ALA A 206 1.00 -22.34 -17.33
CA ALA A 206 -0.34 -22.54 -17.88
C ALA A 206 -0.86 -24.00 -17.78
N GLU A 207 0.03 -24.99 -17.58
CA GLU A 207 -0.36 -26.38 -17.32
C GLU A 207 -0.61 -26.67 -15.82
N SER A 208 -0.47 -25.66 -14.95
CA SER A 208 -0.49 -25.78 -13.48
C SER A 208 -1.44 -24.76 -12.82
N GLU A 209 -2.69 -24.71 -13.30
CA GLU A 209 -3.73 -23.90 -12.66
C GLU A 209 -3.80 -24.21 -11.14
N PRO A 210 -3.89 -23.18 -10.27
CA PRO A 210 -4.18 -21.80 -10.59
C PRO A 210 -2.96 -20.87 -10.40
N PHE A 211 -1.76 -21.39 -10.70
CA PHE A 211 -0.48 -20.66 -10.62
C PHE A 211 0.07 -20.39 -12.02
N VAL A 212 -0.68 -19.61 -12.80
CA VAL A 212 -0.30 -19.20 -14.16
C VAL A 212 0.64 -18.00 -14.13
N LEU A 213 1.45 -17.83 -15.18
CA LEU A 213 2.32 -16.68 -15.35
C LEU A 213 1.86 -15.85 -16.54
N THR A 214 1.84 -14.53 -16.40
CA THR A 214 1.72 -13.61 -17.54
C THR A 214 3.00 -13.63 -18.38
N PRO A 215 3.00 -13.16 -19.65
CA PRO A 215 4.21 -13.07 -20.46
C PRO A 215 5.34 -12.27 -19.79
N LYS A 216 5.00 -11.18 -19.07
CA LYS A 216 5.97 -10.36 -18.31
C LYS A 216 6.56 -11.15 -17.14
N GLN A 217 5.73 -11.86 -16.38
CA GLN A 217 6.19 -12.71 -15.27
C GLN A 217 7.03 -13.89 -15.77
N GLY A 218 6.67 -14.50 -16.91
CA GLY A 218 7.45 -15.54 -17.56
C GLY A 218 8.83 -15.02 -17.98
N ARG A 219 8.90 -13.82 -18.56
CA ARG A 219 10.16 -13.15 -18.89
C ARG A 219 11.00 -12.84 -17.64
N LEU A 220 10.40 -12.32 -16.58
CA LEU A 220 11.10 -12.05 -15.31
C LEU A 220 11.67 -13.34 -14.71
N GLU A 221 10.91 -14.44 -14.70
CA GLU A 221 11.41 -15.75 -14.25
C GLU A 221 12.61 -16.19 -15.11
N ALA A 222 12.55 -16.01 -16.42
CA ALA A 222 13.65 -16.33 -17.32
C ALA A 222 14.91 -15.49 -17.06
N GLU A 223 14.77 -14.18 -16.87
CA GLU A 223 15.87 -13.26 -16.52
C GLU A 223 16.59 -13.72 -15.25
N LEU A 224 15.84 -14.06 -14.20
CA LEU A 224 16.37 -14.55 -12.93
C LEU A 224 17.08 -15.91 -13.07
N LEU A 225 16.50 -16.83 -13.82
CA LEU A 225 17.08 -18.15 -14.08
C LEU A 225 18.40 -18.05 -14.85
N VAL A 226 18.46 -17.19 -15.87
CA VAL A 226 19.66 -16.96 -16.68
C VAL A 226 20.72 -16.23 -15.87
N ALA A 227 20.37 -15.17 -15.15
CA ALA A 227 21.30 -14.43 -14.29
C ALA A 227 21.93 -15.31 -13.20
N SER A 228 21.15 -16.27 -12.68
CA SER A 228 21.62 -17.22 -11.66
C SER A 228 22.38 -18.42 -12.24
N GLY A 229 22.42 -18.58 -13.58
CA GLY A 229 23.03 -19.75 -14.23
C GLY A 229 22.31 -21.06 -13.92
N LEU A 230 21.00 -21.03 -13.69
CA LEU A 230 20.19 -22.17 -13.21
C LEU A 230 19.29 -22.80 -14.27
N VAL A 231 19.46 -22.43 -15.55
CA VAL A 231 18.66 -22.97 -16.67
C VAL A 231 19.53 -23.37 -17.85
N TRP A 232 19.19 -24.52 -18.43
CA TRP A 232 19.80 -25.06 -19.64
C TRP A 232 18.76 -25.18 -20.74
N VAL A 233 19.22 -25.07 -21.99
CA VAL A 233 18.37 -25.05 -23.18
C VAL A 233 18.77 -26.16 -24.15
N HIS A 234 17.77 -26.69 -24.86
CA HIS A 234 17.92 -27.51 -26.05
C HIS A 234 17.58 -26.62 -27.24
N ARG A 235 18.61 -26.08 -27.90
CA ARG A 235 18.46 -25.26 -29.09
C ARG A 235 18.39 -26.16 -30.33
N ILE A 236 17.49 -25.85 -31.23
CA ILE A 236 17.16 -26.68 -32.39
C ILE A 236 17.03 -25.84 -33.67
N GLN A 237 17.37 -26.44 -34.80
CA GLN A 237 17.21 -25.86 -36.12
C GLN A 237 16.85 -26.96 -37.13
N ARG A 238 15.79 -26.77 -37.93
CA ARG A 238 15.39 -27.70 -38.99
C ARG A 238 15.76 -27.14 -40.36
N GLY A 239 16.59 -27.86 -41.10
CA GLY A 239 17.15 -27.37 -42.38
C GLY A 239 17.81 -25.99 -42.23
N GLU A 240 17.43 -25.05 -43.08
CA GLU A 240 17.87 -23.64 -43.04
C GLU A 240 16.90 -22.71 -42.26
N GLY A 241 15.96 -23.27 -41.49
CA GLY A 241 15.01 -22.49 -40.69
C GLY A 241 15.67 -21.72 -39.52
N PRO A 242 14.89 -20.94 -38.75
CA PRO A 242 15.41 -20.20 -37.59
C PRO A 242 15.87 -21.16 -36.48
N LYS A 243 16.78 -20.68 -35.63
CA LYS A 243 17.15 -21.35 -34.38
C LYS A 243 16.07 -21.09 -33.33
N GLU A 244 15.62 -22.14 -32.67
CA GLU A 244 14.57 -22.10 -31.65
C GLU A 244 14.98 -22.85 -30.39
N ILE A 245 14.26 -22.65 -29.28
CA ILE A 245 14.43 -23.44 -28.05
C ILE A 245 13.35 -24.52 -27.99
N ALA A 246 13.77 -25.78 -28.17
CA ALA A 246 12.89 -26.93 -28.10
C ALA A 246 12.49 -27.30 -26.67
N SER A 247 13.41 -27.17 -25.71
CA SER A 247 13.18 -27.58 -24.33
C SER A 247 14.06 -26.81 -23.35
N ILE A 248 13.55 -26.61 -22.13
CA ILE A 248 14.29 -26.03 -21.00
C ILE A 248 14.36 -27.02 -19.84
N VAL A 249 15.44 -26.92 -19.04
CA VAL A 249 15.58 -27.58 -17.74
C VAL A 249 16.13 -26.56 -16.75
N ALA A 250 15.35 -26.23 -15.72
CA ALA A 250 15.76 -25.35 -14.63
C ALA A 250 15.90 -26.12 -13.31
N TYR A 251 16.86 -25.72 -12.48
CA TYR A 251 17.13 -26.33 -11.17
C TYR A 251 17.35 -25.27 -10.07
N THR A 252 16.30 -24.91 -9.32
CA THR A 252 16.33 -23.73 -8.44
C THR A 252 16.35 -24.02 -6.94
N ARG A 253 16.01 -25.24 -6.50
CA ARG A 253 15.97 -25.61 -5.07
C ARG A 253 17.21 -26.45 -4.71
N ASN A 254 18.34 -25.78 -4.54
CA ASN A 254 19.65 -26.42 -4.36
C ASN A 254 20.20 -26.23 -2.94
N CYS A 255 20.87 -27.24 -2.43
CA CYS A 255 21.74 -27.17 -1.25
C CYS A 255 23.10 -27.82 -1.57
N ASN A 256 23.97 -27.93 -0.57
CA ASN A 256 25.32 -28.48 -0.77
C ASN A 256 25.30 -29.89 -1.37
N LYS A 257 24.42 -30.77 -0.88
CA LYS A 257 24.37 -32.19 -1.28
C LYS A 257 23.38 -32.50 -2.40
N VAL A 258 22.32 -31.70 -2.53
CA VAL A 258 21.19 -32.00 -3.43
C VAL A 258 20.91 -30.82 -4.35
N ALA A 259 20.78 -31.08 -5.64
CA ALA A 259 20.16 -30.15 -6.57
C ALA A 259 18.74 -30.63 -6.92
N THR A 260 17.82 -29.71 -7.18
CA THR A 260 16.44 -30.08 -7.51
C THR A 260 16.06 -29.50 -8.86
N ILE A 261 15.71 -30.37 -9.82
CA ILE A 261 15.11 -29.94 -11.08
C ILE A 261 13.68 -29.51 -10.77
N THR A 262 13.39 -28.22 -10.97
CA THR A 262 12.11 -27.59 -10.64
C THR A 262 11.25 -27.34 -11.87
N LYS A 263 11.85 -27.25 -13.06
CA LYS A 263 11.11 -27.04 -14.30
C LYS A 263 11.72 -27.84 -15.44
N VAL A 264 10.89 -28.58 -16.15
CA VAL A 264 11.24 -29.20 -17.43
C VAL A 264 10.06 -29.00 -18.36
N TYR A 265 10.30 -28.29 -19.45
CA TYR A 265 9.26 -28.06 -20.45
C TYR A 265 9.81 -28.27 -21.84
N THR A 266 9.00 -28.88 -22.72
CA THR A 266 9.31 -29.04 -24.14
C THR A 266 8.19 -28.40 -24.93
N ASN A 267 8.57 -27.46 -25.80
CA ASN A 267 7.68 -26.80 -26.74
C ASN A 267 6.85 -27.88 -27.49
N PRO A 268 5.51 -27.77 -27.54
CA PRO A 268 4.63 -28.72 -28.21
C PRO A 268 5.07 -29.14 -29.62
N GLN A 269 5.62 -28.20 -30.39
CA GLN A 269 6.10 -28.44 -31.77
C GLN A 269 7.27 -29.44 -31.85
N TRP A 270 8.04 -29.56 -30.76
CA TRP A 270 9.25 -30.37 -30.67
C TRP A 270 9.11 -31.58 -29.73
N ARG A 271 7.89 -31.86 -29.24
CA ARG A 271 7.60 -33.05 -28.41
C ARG A 271 7.81 -34.35 -29.21
N ARG A 272 8.03 -35.46 -28.49
CA ARG A 272 8.29 -36.82 -29.05
C ARG A 272 9.60 -36.99 -29.85
N LEU A 273 10.42 -35.95 -29.98
CA LEU A 273 11.76 -36.05 -30.58
C LEU A 273 12.87 -36.36 -29.56
N GLY A 274 12.52 -36.57 -28.28
CA GLY A 274 13.49 -36.87 -27.21
C GLY A 274 14.26 -35.67 -26.66
N CYS A 275 13.80 -34.43 -26.89
CA CYS A 275 14.49 -33.20 -26.48
C CYS A 275 14.67 -33.10 -24.96
N ALA A 276 13.58 -33.21 -24.18
CA ALA A 276 13.65 -33.22 -22.72
C ALA A 276 14.60 -34.29 -22.17
N GLU A 277 14.54 -35.51 -22.69
CA GLU A 277 15.39 -36.61 -22.21
C GLU A 277 16.87 -36.32 -22.39
N ARG A 278 17.27 -35.80 -23.56
CA ARG A 278 18.66 -35.42 -23.82
C ARG A 278 19.12 -34.32 -22.89
N LEU A 279 18.30 -33.28 -22.73
CA LEU A 279 18.65 -32.12 -21.91
C LEU A 279 18.71 -32.47 -20.42
N VAL A 280 17.68 -33.13 -19.87
CA VAL A 280 17.67 -33.60 -18.47
C VAL A 280 18.86 -34.50 -18.20
N ARG A 281 19.19 -35.43 -19.11
CA ARG A 281 20.36 -36.31 -18.93
C ARG A 281 21.67 -35.52 -18.89
N LEU A 282 21.83 -34.51 -19.74
CA LEU A 282 23.03 -33.67 -19.73
C LEU A 282 23.14 -32.86 -18.45
N VAL A 283 22.05 -32.22 -18.01
CA VAL A 283 21.99 -31.46 -16.76
C VAL A 283 22.31 -32.37 -15.57
N CYS A 284 21.70 -33.56 -15.51
CA CYS A 284 22.03 -34.53 -14.45
C CYS A 284 23.49 -34.98 -14.46
N LYS A 285 24.07 -35.20 -15.66
CA LYS A 285 25.49 -35.50 -15.78
C LYS A 285 26.35 -34.34 -15.25
N ASN A 286 26.02 -33.11 -15.61
CA ASN A 286 26.75 -31.93 -15.16
C ASN A 286 26.69 -31.81 -13.63
N LEU A 287 25.49 -31.87 -13.05
CA LEU A 287 25.29 -31.72 -11.60
C LEU A 287 25.94 -32.84 -10.77
N LEU A 288 26.00 -34.09 -11.28
CA LEU A 288 26.63 -35.20 -10.57
C LEU A 288 28.16 -35.24 -10.75
N TYR A 289 28.70 -34.74 -11.86
CA TYR A 289 30.12 -34.93 -12.23
C TYR A 289 30.89 -33.61 -12.45
N SER A 290 30.35 -32.47 -12.04
CA SER A 290 31.04 -31.18 -12.03
C SER A 290 32.17 -31.13 -11.00
N THR A 291 32.86 -30.00 -10.92
CA THR A 291 33.88 -29.70 -9.90
C THR A 291 33.31 -29.57 -8.48
N ASP A 292 32.03 -29.21 -8.36
CA ASP A 292 31.24 -29.26 -7.10
C ASP A 292 30.07 -30.25 -7.27
N PRO A 293 30.35 -31.57 -7.21
CA PRO A 293 29.36 -32.59 -7.55
C PRO A 293 28.30 -32.75 -6.47
N LYS A 294 27.03 -32.77 -6.87
CA LYS A 294 25.92 -33.12 -5.98
C LYS A 294 25.89 -34.63 -5.73
N GLU A 295 25.49 -35.03 -4.53
CA GLU A 295 25.31 -36.43 -4.16
C GLU A 295 24.06 -37.01 -4.82
N GLN A 296 22.99 -36.21 -4.83
CA GLN A 296 21.70 -36.58 -5.40
C GLN A 296 21.06 -35.42 -6.16
N ILE A 297 20.18 -35.76 -7.10
CA ILE A 297 19.32 -34.81 -7.82
C ILE A 297 17.88 -35.21 -7.55
N ALA A 298 17.07 -34.29 -7.05
CA ALA A 298 15.65 -34.50 -6.78
C ALA A 298 14.78 -33.82 -7.85
N LEU A 299 13.54 -34.26 -7.99
CA LEU A 299 12.46 -33.55 -8.67
C LEU A 299 11.10 -34.09 -8.26
N PHE A 300 10.05 -33.28 -8.39
CA PHE A 300 8.67 -33.72 -8.24
C PHE A 300 8.09 -34.05 -9.62
N VAL A 301 7.51 -35.24 -9.77
CA VAL A 301 6.82 -35.67 -11.01
C VAL A 301 5.34 -35.77 -10.74
N GLY A 302 4.54 -34.99 -11.46
CA GLY A 302 3.08 -35.16 -11.45
C GLY A 302 2.69 -36.60 -11.80
N ASN A 303 1.82 -37.21 -11.01
CA ASN A 303 1.44 -38.62 -11.13
C ASN A 303 0.69 -38.94 -12.43
N THR A 304 0.14 -37.92 -13.10
CA THR A 304 -0.50 -37.97 -14.41
C THR A 304 0.45 -37.56 -15.55
N ASN A 305 1.66 -37.07 -15.24
CA ASN A 305 2.55 -36.47 -16.23
C ASN A 305 3.24 -37.54 -17.11
N PRO A 306 3.07 -37.51 -18.45
CA PRO A 306 3.70 -38.47 -19.35
C PRO A 306 5.24 -38.39 -19.35
N ALA A 307 5.83 -37.29 -18.88
CA ALA A 307 7.27 -37.09 -18.73
C ALA A 307 7.89 -38.01 -17.67
N ALA A 308 7.11 -38.67 -16.80
CA ALA A 308 7.62 -39.70 -15.87
C ALA A 308 8.50 -40.75 -16.57
N LYS A 309 8.15 -41.11 -17.82
CA LYS A 309 8.94 -42.03 -18.66
C LYS A 309 10.32 -41.48 -19.02
N VAL A 310 10.45 -40.17 -19.19
CA VAL A 310 11.74 -39.50 -19.46
C VAL A 310 12.64 -39.66 -18.25
N TYR A 311 12.17 -39.29 -17.07
CA TYR A 311 12.95 -39.36 -15.83
C TYR A 311 13.38 -40.80 -15.50
N LYS A 312 12.48 -41.79 -15.68
CA LYS A 312 12.80 -43.22 -15.54
C LYS A 312 13.96 -43.65 -16.45
N ARG A 313 14.01 -43.16 -17.70
CA ARG A 313 15.10 -43.47 -18.66
C ARG A 313 16.41 -42.74 -18.35
N VAL A 314 16.38 -41.69 -17.54
CA VAL A 314 17.59 -41.00 -17.06
C VAL A 314 18.14 -41.67 -15.79
N GLY A 315 17.29 -42.35 -15.01
CA GLY A 315 17.69 -43.12 -13.82
C GLY A 315 16.99 -42.73 -12.52
N PHE A 316 16.00 -41.83 -12.58
CA PHE A 316 15.19 -41.43 -11.43
C PHE A 316 14.36 -42.61 -10.89
N VAL A 317 14.30 -42.76 -9.56
CA VAL A 317 13.66 -43.90 -8.87
C VAL A 317 12.28 -43.58 -8.31
N GLY A 318 11.48 -44.59 -7.99
CA GLY A 318 10.16 -44.41 -7.37
C GLY A 318 9.04 -43.94 -8.33
N LEU A 319 9.32 -43.82 -9.62
CA LEU A 319 8.34 -43.41 -10.64
C LEU A 319 7.57 -44.59 -11.28
N ASP A 320 7.85 -45.82 -10.84
CA ASP A 320 7.30 -47.05 -11.40
C ASP A 320 6.33 -47.68 -10.41
N LYS A 321 5.03 -47.47 -10.60
CA LYS A 321 3.98 -47.95 -9.68
C LYS A 321 3.90 -49.47 -9.57
N GLU A 322 4.47 -50.20 -10.54
CA GLU A 322 4.54 -51.67 -10.54
C GLU A 322 5.72 -52.21 -9.70
N LYS A 323 6.63 -51.35 -9.24
CA LYS A 323 7.78 -51.73 -8.42
C LYS A 323 7.53 -51.43 -6.93
N PRO A 324 8.24 -52.14 -6.02
CA PRO A 324 8.19 -51.83 -4.59
C PRO A 324 8.53 -50.37 -4.31
N ALA A 325 7.91 -49.82 -3.26
CA ALA A 325 8.20 -48.47 -2.77
C ALA A 325 9.70 -48.28 -2.53
N VAL A 326 10.23 -47.14 -2.96
CA VAL A 326 11.64 -46.79 -2.77
C VAL A 326 11.70 -45.77 -1.62
N PRO A 327 12.44 -46.05 -0.53
CA PRO A 327 12.61 -45.09 0.56
C PRO A 327 13.08 -43.73 0.04
N GLY A 328 12.39 -42.66 0.47
CA GLY A 328 12.64 -41.28 0.03
C GLY A 328 11.98 -40.89 -1.30
N ALA A 329 11.26 -41.80 -1.97
CA ALA A 329 10.41 -41.49 -3.11
C ALA A 329 8.93 -41.64 -2.73
N GLU A 330 8.34 -40.56 -2.23
CA GLU A 330 7.02 -40.53 -1.60
C GLU A 330 6.02 -39.70 -2.40
N ARG A 331 4.72 -39.94 -2.19
CA ARG A 331 3.65 -39.15 -2.81
C ARG A 331 3.42 -37.86 -2.01
N TYR A 332 3.34 -36.75 -2.72
CA TYR A 332 3.10 -35.42 -2.20
C TYR A 332 1.85 -34.83 -2.84
N LEU A 333 1.08 -34.10 -2.04
CA LEU A 333 -0.10 -33.39 -2.48
C LEU A 333 0.06 -31.90 -2.19
N GLU A 334 -0.34 -31.08 -3.16
CA GLU A 334 -0.67 -29.67 -2.96
C GLU A 334 -2.18 -29.54 -2.87
N ILE A 335 -2.70 -29.25 -1.69
CA ILE A 335 -4.13 -29.05 -1.46
C ILE A 335 -4.36 -27.56 -1.28
N GLY A 336 -5.16 -26.97 -2.17
CA GLY A 336 -5.59 -25.60 -2.04
C GLY A 336 -6.72 -25.46 -1.03
N PHE A 337 -6.81 -24.29 -0.42
CA PHE A 337 -7.97 -23.86 0.34
C PHE A 337 -8.79 -22.91 -0.50
N ASP A 338 -10.06 -22.75 -0.13
CA ASP A 338 -11.01 -21.96 -0.86
C ASP A 338 -10.47 -20.55 -1.12
N ARG A 339 -10.08 -20.33 -2.38
CA ARG A 339 -9.54 -19.04 -2.84
C ARG A 339 -10.57 -17.94 -2.74
N ARG A 340 -11.85 -18.30 -2.61
CA ARG A 340 -12.92 -17.38 -2.28
C ARG A 340 -12.50 -16.53 -1.07
N ILE A 341 -11.93 -17.02 0.03
CA ILE A 341 -11.69 -16.09 1.16
C ILE A 341 -10.65 -14.94 0.89
N THR A 342 -9.88 -15.00 -0.21
CA THR A 342 -9.10 -13.87 -0.77
C THR A 342 -9.62 -13.28 -2.10
N GLN A 343 -10.37 -14.04 -2.92
CA GLN A 343 -10.94 -13.68 -4.24
C GLN A 343 -12.47 -13.42 -4.21
N GLU A 344 -13.18 -13.90 -3.20
CA GLU A 344 -14.60 -13.76 -2.85
C GLU A 344 -14.94 -12.35 -2.49
N ARG A 345 -14.04 -11.57 -1.87
CA ARG A 345 -14.32 -10.14 -1.64
C ARG A 345 -14.52 -9.42 -2.97
N ILE A 346 -13.68 -9.73 -3.97
CA ILE A 346 -13.78 -9.17 -5.32
C ILE A 346 -14.91 -9.83 -6.10
N ASP A 347 -15.07 -11.16 -6.03
CA ASP A 347 -16.12 -11.87 -6.77
C ASP A 347 -17.53 -11.54 -6.24
N ILE A 348 -17.70 -11.45 -4.91
CA ILE A 348 -18.92 -10.97 -4.25
C ILE A 348 -19.17 -9.52 -4.66
N LEU A 349 -18.16 -8.65 -4.63
CA LEU A 349 -18.30 -7.27 -5.08
C LEU A 349 -18.77 -7.23 -6.54
N LEU A 350 -18.12 -7.97 -7.45
CA LEU A 350 -18.45 -7.99 -8.87
C LEU A 350 -19.83 -8.59 -9.14
N GLU A 351 -20.24 -9.63 -8.39
CA GLU A 351 -21.59 -10.18 -8.46
C GLU A 351 -22.63 -9.17 -7.98
N TRP A 352 -22.38 -8.56 -6.84
CA TRP A 352 -23.22 -7.50 -6.30
C TRP A 352 -23.32 -6.28 -7.24
N CYS A 353 -22.22 -5.86 -7.84
CA CYS A 353 -22.18 -4.78 -8.84
C CYS A 353 -23.09 -5.09 -10.03
N ARG A 354 -23.05 -6.33 -10.55
CA ARG A 354 -23.95 -6.74 -11.63
C ARG A 354 -25.42 -6.66 -11.22
N ASP A 355 -25.74 -7.11 -10.00
CA ASP A 355 -27.11 -7.10 -9.47
C ASP A 355 -27.62 -5.67 -9.22
N GLN A 356 -26.74 -4.74 -8.85
CA GLN A 356 -27.06 -3.32 -8.66
C GLN A 356 -27.00 -2.49 -9.94
N GLY A 357 -26.66 -3.09 -11.09
CA GLY A 357 -26.55 -2.39 -12.37
C GLY A 357 -25.31 -1.50 -12.51
N ILE A 358 -24.26 -1.72 -11.72
CA ILE A 358 -22.97 -1.05 -11.88
C ILE A 358 -22.25 -1.68 -13.08
N ALA A 359 -21.89 -0.86 -14.05
CA ALA A 359 -21.15 -1.28 -15.25
C ALA A 359 -19.68 -0.90 -15.12
N ILE A 360 -18.79 -1.88 -15.18
CA ILE A 360 -17.33 -1.69 -15.13
C ILE A 360 -16.77 -2.02 -16.51
N ASP A 361 -15.89 -1.17 -17.05
CA ASP A 361 -15.23 -1.43 -18.33
C ASP A 361 -14.52 -2.80 -18.29
N PRO A 362 -14.72 -3.68 -19.28
CA PRO A 362 -14.21 -5.05 -19.26
C PRO A 362 -12.69 -5.16 -19.25
N HIS A 363 -11.99 -4.09 -19.64
CA HIS A 363 -10.53 -4.01 -19.62
C HIS A 363 -10.00 -3.68 -18.23
N LEU A 364 -10.83 -3.18 -17.31
CA LEU A 364 -10.45 -3.00 -15.92
C LEU A 364 -10.49 -4.33 -15.16
N LYS A 365 -9.62 -4.45 -14.16
CA LYS A 365 -9.51 -5.56 -13.23
C LYS A 365 -9.34 -5.01 -11.83
N LEU A 366 -10.22 -5.42 -10.92
CA LEU A 366 -10.05 -5.19 -9.49
C LEU A 366 -9.13 -6.29 -8.97
N LEU A 367 -8.02 -5.91 -8.34
CA LEU A 367 -7.00 -6.82 -7.83
C LEU A 367 -6.55 -6.36 -6.44
N PRO A 368 -6.04 -7.28 -5.60
CA PRO A 368 -5.37 -6.88 -4.37
C PRO A 368 -4.14 -6.01 -4.66
N ASP A 369 -4.01 -4.88 -3.97
CA ASP A 369 -2.86 -3.99 -4.04
C ASP A 369 -1.70 -4.48 -3.13
N SER A 370 -0.64 -3.68 -3.00
CA SER A 370 0.49 -4.00 -2.11
C SER A 370 0.14 -4.09 -0.62
N ASN A 371 -1.00 -3.54 -0.21
CA ASN A 371 -1.50 -3.52 1.18
C ASN A 371 -2.61 -4.56 1.44
N ASP A 372 -2.89 -5.47 0.49
CA ASP A 372 -4.02 -6.41 0.55
C ASP A 372 -5.40 -5.71 0.55
N ASP A 373 -5.45 -4.44 0.11
CA ASP A 373 -6.66 -3.68 -0.22
C ASP A 373 -7.01 -3.87 -1.70
N ILE A 374 -8.13 -3.34 -2.19
CA ILE A 374 -8.52 -3.47 -3.60
C ILE A 374 -8.07 -2.23 -4.39
N GLY A 375 -7.27 -2.45 -5.43
CA GLY A 375 -6.91 -1.46 -6.45
C GLY A 375 -7.49 -1.80 -7.82
N VAL A 376 -7.49 -0.83 -8.74
CA VAL A 376 -8.01 -0.98 -10.10
C VAL A 376 -6.87 -0.94 -11.11
N PHE A 377 -6.80 -1.94 -11.99
CA PHE A 377 -5.73 -2.10 -12.96
C PHE A 377 -6.29 -2.31 -14.36
N THR A 378 -5.55 -1.87 -15.38
CA THR A 378 -5.83 -2.27 -16.76
C THR A 378 -5.31 -3.69 -17.04
N GLY A 379 -6.13 -4.48 -17.73
CA GLY A 379 -5.79 -5.83 -18.19
C GLY A 379 -4.89 -5.83 -19.44
N ASP A 380 -4.86 -6.96 -20.15
CA ASP A 380 -4.14 -7.10 -21.42
C ASP A 380 -4.85 -6.27 -22.52
N LEU A 381 -4.41 -5.03 -22.68
CA LEU A 381 -4.84 -4.07 -23.70
C LEU A 381 -3.74 -3.88 -24.75
N GLU A 382 -4.11 -3.78 -26.03
CA GLU A 382 -3.16 -3.46 -27.13
C GLU A 382 -2.85 -1.96 -27.22
N HIS A 383 -3.76 -1.11 -26.73
CA HIS A 383 -3.71 0.35 -26.80
C HIS A 383 -4.28 0.97 -25.52
N ASP A 384 -3.93 2.23 -25.26
CA ASP A 384 -4.43 3.01 -24.12
C ASP A 384 -5.96 3.20 -24.21
N ILE A 385 -6.62 3.26 -23.05
CA ILE A 385 -8.01 3.75 -22.98
C ILE A 385 -7.96 5.27 -23.21
N PRO A 386 -8.67 5.81 -24.21
CA PRO A 386 -8.65 7.25 -24.48
C PRO A 386 -9.18 8.09 -23.32
N ALA A 387 -8.71 9.34 -23.24
CA ALA A 387 -9.32 10.34 -22.38
C ALA A 387 -10.78 10.64 -22.82
N ASN A 388 -11.60 11.03 -21.85
CA ASN A 388 -13.05 11.27 -21.89
C ASN A 388 -13.91 10.00 -22.08
N GLU A 389 -13.36 8.81 -21.85
CA GLU A 389 -14.13 7.58 -21.81
C GLU A 389 -14.62 7.28 -20.39
N THR A 390 -15.89 6.89 -20.27
CA THR A 390 -16.45 6.42 -19.01
C THR A 390 -16.02 4.99 -18.76
N VAL A 391 -15.25 4.76 -17.69
CA VAL A 391 -14.71 3.44 -17.34
C VAL A 391 -15.54 2.71 -16.28
N VAL A 392 -16.35 3.42 -15.49
CA VAL A 392 -17.33 2.83 -14.57
C VAL A 392 -18.61 3.67 -14.55
N LYS A 393 -19.78 3.03 -14.57
CA LYS A 393 -21.09 3.66 -14.40
C LYS A 393 -21.81 3.09 -13.18
N ILE A 394 -22.29 3.97 -12.31
CA ILE A 394 -22.79 3.63 -10.97
C ILE A 394 -24.18 4.25 -10.80
N PRO A 395 -25.26 3.46 -10.73
CA PRO A 395 -26.59 3.99 -10.49
C PRO A 395 -26.70 4.69 -9.13
N LYS A 396 -27.47 5.79 -9.02
CA LYS A 396 -27.65 6.52 -7.75
C LYS A 396 -28.20 5.64 -6.64
N SER A 397 -29.05 4.67 -6.99
CA SER A 397 -29.61 3.70 -6.05
C SER A 397 -28.59 2.75 -5.42
N ALA A 398 -27.40 2.57 -6.02
CA ALA A 398 -26.37 1.66 -5.52
C ALA A 398 -25.49 2.29 -4.44
N VAL A 399 -25.51 3.62 -4.29
CA VAL A 399 -24.70 4.36 -3.33
C VAL A 399 -25.23 4.21 -1.91
N LEU A 400 -24.31 4.11 -0.94
CA LEU A 400 -24.65 4.05 0.48
C LEU A 400 -24.46 5.42 1.13
N SER A 401 -25.56 6.03 1.57
CA SER A 401 -25.58 7.31 2.28
C SER A 401 -26.65 7.34 3.37
N ALA A 402 -26.73 8.46 4.10
CA ALA A 402 -27.79 8.72 5.07
C ALA A 402 -29.21 8.58 4.48
N ARG A 403 -29.37 8.82 3.17
CA ARG A 403 -30.65 8.74 2.45
C ARG A 403 -31.01 7.34 2.00
N SER A 404 -30.02 6.48 1.74
CA SER A 404 -30.25 5.15 1.17
C SER A 404 -30.16 4.02 2.18
N CYS A 405 -29.40 4.17 3.27
CA CYS A 405 -29.25 3.11 4.27
C CYS A 405 -30.58 2.64 4.87
N SER A 406 -30.57 1.47 5.48
CA SER A 406 -31.75 0.80 6.06
C SER A 406 -32.41 1.58 7.20
N LEU A 407 -31.74 2.58 7.76
CA LEU A 407 -32.25 3.47 8.82
C LEU A 407 -32.54 4.89 8.34
N SER A 408 -32.57 5.14 7.03
CA SER A 408 -32.73 6.49 6.45
C SER A 408 -33.97 7.23 6.95
N GLU A 409 -35.08 6.55 7.23
CA GLU A 409 -36.31 7.15 7.79
C GLU A 409 -36.12 7.75 9.20
N PHE A 410 -35.08 7.33 9.93
CA PHE A 410 -34.81 7.75 11.30
C PHE A 410 -33.59 8.68 11.41
N ILE A 411 -32.90 8.93 10.30
CA ILE A 411 -31.68 9.73 10.25
C ILE A 411 -32.00 11.06 9.56
N THR A 412 -31.67 12.17 10.22
CA THR A 412 -31.66 13.49 9.57
C THR A 412 -30.36 13.63 8.77
N PRO A 413 -30.42 13.77 7.44
CA PRO A 413 -29.22 13.88 6.61
C PRO A 413 -28.51 15.21 6.84
N ALA A 414 -27.18 15.15 6.83
CA ALA A 414 -26.30 16.31 6.78
C ALA A 414 -25.46 16.22 5.50
N PHE A 415 -25.29 17.36 4.82
CA PHE A 415 -24.73 17.36 3.46
C PHE A 415 -23.24 17.67 3.43
N VAL A 416 -22.73 18.52 4.34
CA VAL A 416 -21.32 18.95 4.34
C VAL A 416 -20.76 19.02 5.76
N GLY A 417 -19.43 19.01 5.87
CA GLY A 417 -18.70 19.18 7.12
C GLY A 417 -18.73 17.97 8.06
N SER A 418 -18.37 18.21 9.32
CA SER A 418 -18.23 17.17 10.35
C SER A 418 -19.55 16.45 10.65
N GLU A 419 -20.68 17.13 10.58
CA GLU A 419 -21.99 16.50 10.78
C GLU A 419 -22.30 15.47 9.69
N ALA A 420 -21.98 15.77 8.42
CA ALA A 420 -22.12 14.81 7.32
C ALA A 420 -21.24 13.58 7.53
N GLN A 421 -20.00 13.76 8.01
CA GLN A 421 -19.12 12.64 8.36
C GLN A 421 -19.73 11.76 9.46
N LEU A 422 -20.23 12.35 10.55
CA LEU A 422 -20.86 11.60 11.65
C LEU A 422 -22.09 10.81 11.17
N VAL A 423 -22.96 11.46 10.41
CA VAL A 423 -24.21 10.87 9.93
C VAL A 423 -23.94 9.75 8.90
N SER A 424 -23.00 9.95 7.98
CA SER A 424 -22.62 8.90 7.03
C SER A 424 -21.88 7.75 7.70
N SER A 425 -21.14 8.00 8.77
CA SER A 425 -20.52 6.96 9.61
C SER A 425 -21.56 6.12 10.33
N LEU A 426 -22.63 6.74 10.84
CA LEU A 426 -23.79 6.04 11.39
C LEU A 426 -24.49 5.18 10.31
N ALA A 427 -24.72 5.74 9.12
CA ALA A 427 -25.33 5.02 8.00
C ALA A 427 -24.50 3.78 7.64
N LEU A 428 -23.19 3.92 7.44
CA LEU A 428 -22.28 2.80 7.16
C LEU A 428 -22.25 1.78 8.29
N TYR A 429 -22.15 2.24 9.55
CA TYR A 429 -22.08 1.35 10.70
C TYR A 429 -23.37 0.52 10.85
N SER A 430 -24.52 1.13 10.59
CA SER A 430 -25.81 0.41 10.61
C SER A 430 -25.84 -0.75 9.62
N GLU A 431 -25.30 -0.56 8.42
CA GLU A 431 -25.21 -1.61 7.39
C GLU A 431 -24.18 -2.69 7.73
N LEU A 432 -23.03 -2.31 8.30
CA LEU A 432 -22.01 -3.27 8.76
C LEU A 432 -22.56 -4.23 9.82
N ILE A 433 -23.39 -3.75 10.76
CA ILE A 433 -24.00 -4.59 11.81
C ILE A 433 -25.05 -5.54 11.22
N LEU A 434 -25.75 -5.16 10.15
CA LEU A 434 -26.72 -6.03 9.49
C LEU A 434 -26.07 -7.26 8.84
N GLY A 435 -24.78 -7.18 8.51
CA GLY A 435 -24.02 -8.26 7.89
C GLY A 435 -24.68 -8.70 6.58
N PRO A 436 -24.87 -10.01 6.34
CA PRO A 436 -25.49 -10.52 5.11
C PRO A 436 -26.92 -10.03 4.82
N ARG A 437 -27.58 -9.37 5.79
CA ARG A 437 -28.90 -8.77 5.59
C ARG A 437 -28.85 -7.37 4.96
N SER A 438 -27.67 -6.74 4.92
CA SER A 438 -27.48 -5.45 4.28
C SER A 438 -27.64 -5.56 2.76
N ASN A 439 -28.33 -4.61 2.15
CA ASN A 439 -28.40 -4.49 0.69
C ASN A 439 -27.02 -4.19 0.08
N TRP A 440 -26.07 -3.69 0.86
CA TRP A 440 -24.70 -3.38 0.45
C TRP A 440 -23.71 -4.46 0.86
N TYR A 441 -24.14 -5.60 1.40
CA TYR A 441 -23.23 -6.61 1.96
C TYR A 441 -22.05 -6.94 1.05
N GLY A 442 -22.30 -7.07 -0.26
CA GLY A 442 -21.24 -7.37 -1.22
C GLY A 442 -20.24 -6.25 -1.43
N TYR A 443 -20.69 -5.00 -1.46
CA TYR A 443 -19.82 -3.83 -1.43
C TYR A 443 -19.05 -3.73 -0.11
N LEU A 444 -19.70 -3.96 1.04
CA LEU A 444 -19.05 -3.88 2.36
C LEU A 444 -17.91 -4.89 2.52
N GLN A 445 -17.94 -6.01 1.81
CA GLN A 445 -16.82 -6.95 1.79
C GLN A 445 -15.59 -6.34 1.11
N SER A 446 -15.73 -5.41 0.18
CA SER A 446 -14.60 -4.77 -0.51
C SER A 446 -13.82 -3.80 0.36
N LEU A 447 -14.46 -3.23 1.39
CA LEU A 447 -13.85 -2.23 2.27
C LEU A 447 -12.70 -2.82 3.10
N PRO A 448 -11.59 -2.09 3.28
CA PRO A 448 -10.45 -2.55 4.05
C PRO A 448 -10.82 -2.87 5.50
N GLU A 449 -10.11 -3.84 6.08
CA GLU A 449 -10.30 -4.22 7.48
C GLU A 449 -9.71 -3.17 8.42
N LYS A 450 -8.56 -2.59 8.05
CA LYS A 450 -7.79 -1.64 8.87
C LYS A 450 -7.61 -0.31 8.13
N ILE A 451 -8.25 0.75 8.63
CA ILE A 451 -7.91 2.14 8.34
C ILE A 451 -7.75 2.84 9.68
N ASP A 452 -6.58 3.44 9.86
CA ASP A 452 -6.16 4.00 11.14
C ASP A 452 -5.77 5.47 10.96
N LEU A 453 -6.69 6.38 11.27
CA LEU A 453 -6.46 7.82 11.16
C LEU A 453 -5.78 8.39 12.42
N PRO A 454 -4.93 9.42 12.31
CA PRO A 454 -4.26 10.06 13.44
C PRO A 454 -5.17 10.44 14.61
N LEU A 455 -6.40 10.90 14.30
CA LEU A 455 -7.42 11.23 15.30
C LEU A 455 -7.71 10.10 16.29
N CYS A 456 -7.53 8.86 15.88
CA CYS A 456 -7.83 7.67 16.68
C CYS A 456 -6.61 7.11 17.41
N TRP A 457 -5.38 7.52 17.04
CA TRP A 457 -4.16 6.91 17.57
C TRP A 457 -4.02 7.12 19.08
N GLU A 458 -4.25 8.34 19.58
CA GLU A 458 -4.16 8.64 21.01
C GLU A 458 -5.17 7.82 21.84
N LEU A 459 -6.39 7.68 21.32
CA LEU A 459 -7.44 6.87 21.93
C LEU A 459 -7.02 5.40 22.04
N TRP A 460 -6.44 4.84 20.98
CA TRP A 460 -6.02 3.42 20.95
C TRP A 460 -4.77 3.15 21.78
N VAL A 461 -3.85 4.11 21.86
CA VAL A 461 -2.70 4.05 22.77
C VAL A 461 -3.17 4.10 24.23
N SER A 462 -4.12 4.99 24.55
CA SER A 462 -4.61 5.18 25.93
C SER A 462 -5.58 4.07 26.37
N ASN A 463 -6.29 3.46 25.43
CA ASN A 463 -7.26 2.40 25.69
C ASN A 463 -7.19 1.29 24.62
N PRO A 464 -6.19 0.38 24.70
CA PRO A 464 -6.01 -0.71 23.74
C PRO A 464 -7.23 -1.64 23.63
N ASP A 465 -8.04 -1.76 24.69
CA ASP A 465 -9.26 -2.58 24.69
C ASP A 465 -10.30 -2.10 23.66
N SER A 466 -10.21 -0.83 23.22
CA SER A 466 -11.07 -0.28 22.17
C SER A 466 -10.73 -0.79 20.76
N ARG A 467 -9.57 -1.44 20.58
CA ARG A 467 -9.13 -2.10 19.34
C ARG A 467 -8.36 -3.39 19.67
N PRO A 468 -9.06 -4.48 20.01
CA PRO A 468 -8.44 -5.73 20.44
C PRO A 468 -7.64 -6.44 19.33
N ASP A 469 -7.74 -5.96 18.08
CA ASP A 469 -6.99 -6.45 16.91
C ASP A 469 -5.59 -5.82 16.76
N LEU A 470 -5.23 -4.83 17.59
CA LEU A 470 -3.90 -4.22 17.60
C LEU A 470 -2.95 -5.02 18.49
N ASP A 471 -1.75 -5.28 17.98
CA ASP A 471 -0.67 -5.86 18.78
C ASP A 471 0.19 -4.78 19.49
N LEU A 472 1.13 -5.22 20.32
CA LEU A 472 2.04 -4.30 21.04
C LEU A 472 2.95 -3.51 20.10
N GLU A 473 3.25 -4.02 18.91
CA GLU A 473 4.06 -3.31 17.92
C GLU A 473 3.23 -2.19 17.26
N ASP A 474 1.96 -2.44 16.95
CA ASP A 474 1.00 -1.45 16.44
C ASP A 474 0.82 -0.28 17.42
N VAL A 475 0.62 -0.57 18.72
CA VAL A 475 0.49 0.47 19.75
C VAL A 475 1.78 1.27 19.89
N GLY A 476 2.94 0.60 19.86
CA GLY A 476 4.24 1.26 19.89
C GLY A 476 4.58 2.03 18.60
N ASP A 477 3.98 1.69 17.46
CA ASP A 477 4.06 2.47 16.22
C ASP A 477 3.21 3.74 16.33
N MET A 478 1.99 3.64 16.85
CA MET A 478 1.13 4.82 17.10
C MET A 478 1.75 5.79 18.10
N GLU A 479 2.31 5.29 19.21
CA GLU A 479 2.95 6.13 20.23
C GLU A 479 4.17 6.88 19.69
N ASP A 480 4.99 6.23 18.87
CA ASP A 480 6.12 6.89 18.20
C ASP A 480 5.63 7.87 17.13
N ALA A 481 4.63 7.50 16.33
CA ALA A 481 4.05 8.35 15.29
C ALA A 481 3.46 9.65 15.85
N LEU A 482 2.77 9.60 16.99
CA LEU A 482 2.22 10.77 17.67
C LEU A 482 3.33 11.75 18.11
N GLN A 483 4.49 11.24 18.56
CA GLN A 483 5.61 12.10 18.94
C GLN A 483 6.24 12.83 17.75
N TRP A 484 6.20 12.23 16.56
CA TRP A 484 6.70 12.84 15.33
C TRP A 484 5.67 13.74 14.64
N LEU A 485 4.38 13.58 14.94
CA LEU A 485 3.36 14.51 14.47
C LEU A 485 3.45 15.88 15.16
N GLY A 486 3.89 15.94 16.41
CA GLY A 486 3.91 17.19 17.18
C GLY A 486 4.53 18.36 16.41
N GLY A 487 3.82 19.49 16.33
CA GLY A 487 4.28 20.69 15.64
C GLY A 487 4.16 20.69 14.11
N THR A 488 3.69 19.59 13.48
CA THR A 488 3.39 19.55 12.04
C THR A 488 2.07 20.26 11.70
N GLU A 489 1.76 20.42 10.42
CA GLU A 489 0.41 20.87 9.99
C GLU A 489 -0.66 19.82 10.31
N ALA A 490 -0.33 18.52 10.30
CA ALA A 490 -1.28 17.49 10.71
C ALA A 490 -1.65 17.60 12.20
N ASP A 491 -0.67 17.86 13.08
CA ASP A 491 -0.92 18.16 14.50
C ASP A 491 -1.79 19.41 14.67
N LYS A 492 -1.57 20.42 13.83
CA LYS A 492 -2.42 21.62 13.80
C LYS A 492 -3.86 21.30 13.41
N ILE A 493 -4.08 20.46 12.39
CA ILE A 493 -5.43 20.02 11.98
C ILE A 493 -6.11 19.27 13.13
N LEU A 494 -5.39 18.38 13.82
CA LEU A 494 -5.95 17.58 14.91
C LEU A 494 -6.27 18.39 16.18
N THR A 495 -5.56 19.50 16.42
CA THR A 495 -5.71 20.35 17.62
C THR A 495 -6.60 21.57 17.41
N GLN A 496 -7.00 21.88 16.18
CA GLN A 496 -7.92 22.99 15.88
C GLN A 496 -9.33 22.73 16.42
N ASN A 497 -9.92 23.72 17.10
CA ASN A 497 -11.24 23.65 17.74
C ASN A 497 -12.43 23.32 16.81
N ASN A 498 -12.24 23.33 15.48
CA ASN A 498 -13.30 23.07 14.50
C ASN A 498 -13.29 21.62 13.96
N CYS A 499 -12.31 20.80 14.35
CA CYS A 499 -12.24 19.39 13.98
C CYS A 499 -12.90 18.50 15.04
N LEU A 500 -13.43 17.35 14.63
CA LEU A 500 -14.01 16.37 15.55
C LEU A 500 -12.93 15.80 16.47
N SER A 501 -13.16 15.82 17.77
CA SER A 501 -12.30 15.14 18.75
C SER A 501 -12.77 13.70 19.00
N SER A 502 -11.92 12.88 19.62
CA SER A 502 -12.30 11.55 20.09
C SER A 502 -13.46 11.60 21.11
N GLU A 503 -13.53 12.66 21.93
CA GLU A 503 -14.63 12.91 22.86
C GLU A 503 -15.95 13.22 22.13
N ASP A 504 -15.90 13.99 21.04
CA ASP A 504 -17.08 14.28 20.22
C ASP A 504 -17.63 13.02 19.56
N LEU A 505 -16.75 12.16 19.03
CA LEU A 505 -17.13 10.86 18.46
C LEU A 505 -17.80 9.97 19.51
N GLN A 506 -17.22 9.87 20.71
CA GLN A 506 -17.80 9.10 21.81
C GLN A 506 -19.16 9.66 22.22
N LYS A 507 -19.27 10.99 22.37
CA LYS A 507 -20.53 11.65 22.73
C LYS A 507 -21.62 11.42 21.69
N TYR A 508 -21.30 11.53 20.39
CA TYR A 508 -22.24 11.23 19.32
C TYR A 508 -22.66 9.75 19.34
N PHE A 509 -21.72 8.84 19.60
CA PHE A 509 -22.02 7.43 19.74
C PHE A 509 -23.02 7.15 20.87
N ASP A 510 -22.73 7.67 22.07
CA ASP A 510 -23.56 7.45 23.26
C ASP A 510 -24.95 8.08 23.16
N SER A 511 -25.04 9.26 22.53
CA SER A 511 -26.29 10.04 22.49
C SER A 511 -27.18 9.78 21.26
N VAL A 512 -26.60 9.32 20.15
CA VAL A 512 -27.32 9.13 18.88
C VAL A 512 -27.20 7.70 18.36
N VAL A 513 -25.97 7.23 18.11
CA VAL A 513 -25.71 5.96 17.40
C VAL A 513 -26.23 4.77 18.19
N GLN A 514 -25.78 4.61 19.43
CA GLN A 514 -26.12 3.46 20.26
C GLN A 514 -27.63 3.39 20.56
N PRO A 515 -28.32 4.48 20.97
CA PRO A 515 -29.77 4.44 21.15
C PRO A 515 -30.54 4.09 19.88
N LEU A 516 -30.15 4.66 18.73
CA LEU A 516 -30.86 4.44 17.47
C LEU A 516 -30.72 2.99 16.99
N LEU A 517 -29.50 2.45 16.99
CA LEU A 517 -29.24 1.07 16.60
C LEU A 517 -29.92 0.08 17.55
N SER A 518 -29.84 0.31 18.87
CA SER A 518 -30.49 -0.57 19.86
C SER A 518 -32.01 -0.65 19.66
N ALA A 519 -32.63 0.42 19.18
CA ALA A 519 -34.07 0.45 18.94
C ALA A 519 -34.50 -0.25 17.63
N HIS A 520 -33.61 -0.39 16.64
CA HIS A 520 -33.98 -0.80 15.27
C HIS A 520 -33.18 -1.99 14.69
N SER A 521 -32.09 -2.45 15.32
CA SER A 521 -31.19 -3.47 14.75
C SER A 521 -31.66 -4.94 14.90
N GLY A 522 -32.80 -5.22 15.57
CA GLY A 522 -33.34 -6.57 15.77
C GLY A 522 -32.43 -7.48 16.63
N GLU A 523 -32.52 -8.82 16.45
CA GLU A 523 -31.57 -9.78 17.06
C GLU A 523 -30.15 -9.54 16.51
N GLY A 524 -29.37 -8.74 17.21
CA GLY A 524 -28.00 -8.31 16.84
C GLY A 524 -27.40 -7.23 17.77
N SER A 525 -28.11 -6.85 18.83
CA SER A 525 -27.73 -5.77 19.77
C SER A 525 -26.42 -6.02 20.54
N ASP A 526 -25.99 -7.28 20.67
CA ASP A 526 -24.81 -7.65 21.47
C ASP A 526 -23.47 -7.23 20.83
N HIS A 527 -23.48 -6.78 19.57
CA HIS A 527 -22.29 -6.36 18.82
C HIS A 527 -22.20 -4.84 18.56
N ILE A 528 -23.13 -4.05 19.13
CA ILE A 528 -23.07 -2.58 19.03
C ILE A 528 -22.00 -2.07 20.00
N GLY A 529 -20.97 -1.42 19.46
CA GLY A 529 -19.84 -0.93 20.25
C GLY A 529 -19.14 0.24 19.58
N PHE A 530 -18.55 1.10 20.41
CA PHE A 530 -17.87 2.32 19.95
C PHE A 530 -16.75 2.03 18.95
N SER A 531 -16.02 0.93 19.12
CA SER A 531 -14.98 0.48 18.19
C SER A 531 -15.50 0.27 16.76
N GLY A 532 -16.68 -0.33 16.61
CA GLY A 532 -17.30 -0.56 15.31
C GLY A 532 -17.72 0.75 14.63
N PHE A 533 -18.23 1.71 15.41
CA PHE A 533 -18.56 3.04 14.92
C PHE A 533 -17.30 3.81 14.48
N LEU A 534 -16.22 3.74 15.27
CA LEU A 534 -14.95 4.39 14.93
C LEU A 534 -14.33 3.83 13.65
N ARG A 535 -14.45 2.50 13.44
CA ARG A 535 -14.07 1.87 12.17
C ARG A 535 -14.88 2.43 11.00
N ALA A 536 -16.20 2.55 11.16
CA ALA A 536 -17.06 3.15 10.13
C ALA A 536 -16.68 4.61 9.86
N TYR A 537 -16.34 5.38 10.90
CA TYR A 537 -15.83 6.74 10.75
C TYR A 537 -14.55 6.82 9.93
N CYS A 538 -13.56 5.96 10.23
CA CYS A 538 -12.32 5.92 9.47
C CYS A 538 -12.56 5.54 8.00
N LEU A 539 -13.48 4.61 7.74
CA LEU A 539 -13.89 4.23 6.39
C LEU A 539 -14.56 5.39 5.64
N VAL A 540 -15.52 6.09 6.27
CA VAL A 540 -16.20 7.23 5.64
C VAL A 540 -15.23 8.36 5.36
N SER A 541 -14.39 8.73 6.32
CA SER A 541 -13.39 9.79 6.16
C SER A 541 -12.43 9.53 5.00
N SER A 542 -12.07 8.28 4.76
CA SER A 542 -11.05 7.91 3.76
C SER A 542 -11.62 7.58 2.37
N ARG A 543 -12.90 7.20 2.27
CA ARG A 543 -13.47 6.60 1.05
C ARG A 543 -14.77 7.24 0.55
N ALA A 544 -15.42 8.08 1.35
CA ALA A 544 -16.67 8.70 0.94
C ALA A 544 -16.42 9.87 -0.03
N PHE A 545 -17.35 10.09 -0.95
CA PHE A 545 -17.35 11.17 -1.92
C PHE A 545 -18.47 12.15 -1.63
N MET A 546 -18.23 13.42 -1.91
CA MET A 546 -19.30 14.41 -2.09
C MET A 546 -19.89 14.20 -3.48
N VAL A 547 -21.10 13.65 -3.58
CA VAL A 547 -21.63 13.15 -4.86
C VAL A 547 -22.71 14.02 -5.52
N ASP A 548 -23.61 14.60 -4.74
CA ASP A 548 -24.65 15.54 -5.20
C ASP A 548 -25.36 16.21 -4.00
N THR A 549 -26.26 17.15 -4.27
CA THR A 549 -27.05 17.88 -3.26
C THR A 549 -28.11 17.03 -2.54
N PHE A 550 -28.40 15.81 -2.98
CA PHE A 550 -29.41 14.93 -2.38
C PHE A 550 -28.80 13.89 -1.43
N HIS A 551 -27.77 13.18 -1.88
CA HIS A 551 -27.03 12.19 -1.10
C HIS A 551 -25.92 12.81 -0.25
N GLY A 552 -25.35 13.96 -0.64
CA GLY A 552 -24.27 14.63 0.08
C GLY A 552 -22.99 13.78 0.11
N LEU A 553 -22.48 13.52 1.33
CA LEU A 553 -21.32 12.64 1.55
C LEU A 553 -21.75 11.17 1.57
N ALA A 554 -21.23 10.36 0.64
CA ALA A 554 -21.68 8.98 0.46
C ALA A 554 -20.56 8.01 0.07
N MET A 555 -20.75 6.73 0.39
CA MET A 555 -19.87 5.64 -0.02
C MET A 555 -20.24 5.18 -1.43
N VAL A 556 -19.31 5.30 -2.38
CA VAL A 556 -19.55 5.07 -3.81
C VAL A 556 -18.84 3.79 -4.25
N PRO A 557 -19.55 2.67 -4.45
CA PRO A 557 -18.93 1.39 -4.76
C PRO A 557 -18.07 1.43 -6.02
N VAL A 558 -16.92 0.75 -6.00
CA VAL A 558 -15.92 0.70 -7.08
C VAL A 558 -15.18 2.01 -7.31
N ALA A 559 -15.83 3.17 -7.23
CA ALA A 559 -15.16 4.48 -7.30
C ALA A 559 -14.13 4.66 -6.17
N ASP A 560 -14.46 4.17 -4.97
CA ASP A 560 -13.57 4.19 -3.81
C ASP A 560 -12.42 3.16 -3.86
N ALA A 561 -12.40 2.27 -4.86
CA ALA A 561 -11.30 1.31 -5.06
C ALA A 561 -10.15 1.88 -5.92
N PHE A 562 -10.34 3.04 -6.57
CA PHE A 562 -9.26 3.71 -7.27
C PHE A 562 -8.37 4.46 -6.26
N ASN A 563 -7.08 4.14 -6.25
CA ASN A 563 -6.11 4.79 -5.37
C ASN A 563 -5.81 6.23 -5.81
N HIS A 564 -5.25 7.04 -4.90
CA HIS A 564 -4.95 8.45 -5.17
C HIS A 564 -3.54 8.68 -5.73
N VAL A 565 -3.44 9.55 -6.74
CA VAL A 565 -2.21 10.26 -7.11
C VAL A 565 -2.58 11.66 -7.64
N GLN A 566 -1.63 12.60 -7.60
CA GLN A 566 -1.85 13.96 -8.11
C GLN A 566 -2.04 13.99 -9.64
N GLU A 567 -1.17 13.29 -10.38
CA GLU A 567 -1.33 13.09 -11.84
C GLU A 567 -2.23 11.87 -12.11
N ASN A 568 -3.54 12.03 -11.85
CA ASN A 568 -4.52 10.95 -11.92
C ASN A 568 -4.97 10.64 -13.36
N HIS A 569 -5.58 9.46 -13.51
CA HIS A 569 -6.09 8.95 -14.79
C HIS A 569 -7.61 9.06 -14.91
N VAL A 570 -8.31 9.03 -13.77
CA VAL A 570 -9.78 9.08 -13.71
C VAL A 570 -10.26 10.02 -12.62
N HIS A 571 -11.47 10.54 -12.75
CA HIS A 571 -12.19 11.23 -11.67
C HIS A 571 -13.67 10.85 -11.68
N LEU A 572 -14.36 11.15 -10.58
CA LEU A 572 -15.81 10.95 -10.47
C LEU A 572 -16.54 12.16 -11.07
N GLU A 573 -17.45 11.92 -12.00
CA GLU A 573 -18.38 12.91 -12.55
C GLU A 573 -19.82 12.59 -12.17
N SER A 574 -20.60 13.63 -11.91
CA SER A 574 -22.01 13.54 -11.56
C SER A 574 -22.77 14.81 -11.95
N GLU A 575 -24.08 14.69 -12.13
CA GLU A 575 -24.96 15.86 -12.06
C GLU A 575 -25.18 16.20 -10.59
N TYR A 576 -24.46 17.24 -10.14
CA TYR A 576 -24.42 17.63 -8.73
C TYR A 576 -25.69 18.39 -8.31
N ASP A 577 -26.23 19.24 -9.19
CA ASP A 577 -27.35 20.13 -8.92
C ASP A 577 -28.70 19.43 -9.13
N VAL A 578 -29.00 18.49 -8.24
CA VAL A 578 -30.31 17.80 -8.20
C VAL A 578 -31.22 18.39 -7.14
N CYS A 579 -32.51 18.01 -7.18
CA CYS A 579 -33.45 18.37 -6.12
C CYS A 579 -32.99 17.80 -4.75
N PRO A 580 -32.74 18.64 -3.71
CA PRO A 580 -32.29 18.16 -2.39
C PRO A 580 -33.30 17.29 -1.64
N GLU A 581 -34.56 17.27 -2.09
CA GLU A 581 -35.66 16.50 -1.47
C GLU A 581 -35.87 15.13 -2.11
N CYS A 582 -35.70 15.00 -3.43
CA CYS A 582 -35.98 13.74 -4.14
C CYS A 582 -34.91 13.27 -5.13
N GLY A 583 -33.81 14.01 -5.30
CA GLY A 583 -32.72 13.66 -6.20
C GLY A 583 -33.05 13.78 -7.70
N SER A 584 -34.19 14.36 -8.07
CA SER A 584 -34.57 14.58 -9.47
C SER A 584 -33.64 15.60 -10.13
N VAL A 585 -33.13 15.25 -11.31
CA VAL A 585 -32.41 16.17 -12.22
C VAL A 585 -33.40 17.05 -12.98
N ASP A 586 -34.55 16.49 -13.35
CA ASP A 586 -35.62 17.20 -14.05
C ASP A 586 -36.53 17.97 -13.09
N GLU A 587 -37.30 18.92 -13.63
CA GLU A 587 -38.38 19.61 -12.91
C GLU A 587 -39.27 18.62 -12.15
N CYS A 588 -39.36 18.84 -10.84
CA CYS A 588 -40.07 17.98 -9.92
C CYS A 588 -41.12 18.78 -9.13
N PRO A 589 -42.04 18.10 -8.41
CA PRO A 589 -43.05 18.78 -7.59
C PRO A 589 -42.49 19.70 -6.49
N HIS A 590 -41.19 19.62 -6.19
CA HIS A 590 -40.52 20.48 -5.24
C HIS A 590 -40.10 21.84 -5.83
N ASP A 591 -40.06 21.97 -7.16
CA ASP A 591 -39.67 23.21 -7.87
C ASP A 591 -40.85 24.19 -8.05
N VAL A 592 -42.08 23.71 -7.81
CA VAL A 592 -43.31 24.51 -7.90
C VAL A 592 -43.81 24.96 -6.53
N SER A 593 -44.39 26.16 -6.49
CA SER A 593 -44.94 26.78 -5.27
C SER A 593 -46.02 25.90 -4.62
N GLU A 594 -46.18 25.98 -3.30
CA GLU A 594 -47.24 25.26 -2.54
C GLU A 594 -48.64 25.44 -3.13
N GLU A 595 -48.90 26.57 -3.80
CA GLU A 595 -50.20 26.90 -4.43
C GLU A 595 -50.42 26.14 -5.76
N ASP A 596 -49.36 25.78 -6.48
CA ASP A 596 -49.42 25.09 -7.78
C ASP A 596 -49.38 23.55 -7.67
N ARG A 597 -48.93 23.02 -6.52
CA ARG A 597 -48.84 21.57 -6.22
C ARG A 597 -50.18 20.82 -6.31
N GLN A 598 -51.32 21.51 -6.20
CA GLN A 598 -52.66 20.90 -6.25
C GLN A 598 -53.18 20.64 -7.68
N GLN A 599 -52.59 21.23 -8.72
CA GLN A 599 -53.09 21.11 -10.10
C GLN A 599 -52.33 20.08 -10.97
N GLN A 600 -51.09 19.72 -10.63
CA GLN A 600 -50.23 18.83 -11.44
C GLN A 600 -50.22 17.35 -10.99
N ARG A 601 -51.27 16.88 -10.31
CA ARG A 601 -51.33 15.50 -9.80
C ARG A 601 -51.61 14.42 -10.86
N THR A 602 -51.55 14.75 -12.15
CA THR A 602 -51.90 13.84 -13.25
C THR A 602 -50.89 13.99 -14.38
N GLU A 603 -49.85 13.16 -14.34
CA GLU A 603 -49.07 12.58 -15.45
C GLU A 603 -47.63 12.29 -14.97
N ARG A 604 -47.44 11.14 -14.31
CA ARG A 604 -46.09 10.58 -14.14
C ARG A 604 -45.62 10.08 -15.51
N LYS A 605 -44.71 10.82 -16.16
CA LYS A 605 -43.90 10.24 -17.25
C LYS A 605 -42.85 9.33 -16.64
N LEU A 606 -42.88 8.08 -17.09
CA LEU A 606 -41.78 7.13 -17.01
C LEU A 606 -40.72 7.51 -18.04
N ASP A 607 -39.46 7.18 -17.71
CA ASP A 607 -38.24 7.24 -18.52
C ASP A 607 -37.51 8.59 -18.60
N ALA A 608 -37.23 9.23 -17.46
CA ALA A 608 -36.05 10.08 -17.33
C ALA A 608 -34.83 9.16 -17.15
N ILE A 609 -33.82 9.28 -18.01
CA ILE A 609 -32.53 8.62 -17.83
C ILE A 609 -31.90 9.27 -16.60
N ASP A 610 -31.89 8.58 -15.47
CA ASP A 610 -31.14 9.02 -14.29
C ASP A 610 -29.64 8.95 -14.64
N PRO A 611 -28.95 10.09 -14.80
CA PRO A 611 -27.51 10.07 -14.99
C PRO A 611 -26.90 9.65 -13.65
N GLY A 612 -26.56 8.36 -13.56
CA GLY A 612 -25.78 7.84 -12.44
C GLY A 612 -24.41 8.51 -12.34
N TYR A 613 -23.62 8.09 -11.38
CA TYR A 613 -22.24 8.55 -11.23
C TYR A 613 -21.33 7.83 -12.24
N GLU A 614 -20.37 8.55 -12.80
CA GLU A 614 -19.45 8.02 -13.81
C GLU A 614 -18.00 8.23 -13.37
N MET A 615 -17.18 7.17 -13.44
CA MET A 615 -15.72 7.33 -13.40
C MET A 615 -15.24 7.58 -14.82
N VAL A 616 -14.70 8.77 -15.08
CA VAL A 616 -14.32 9.22 -16.43
C VAL A 616 -12.81 9.37 -16.51
N ALA A 617 -12.21 8.90 -17.60
CA ALA A 617 -10.79 9.08 -17.86
C ALA A 617 -10.50 10.55 -18.20
N ASN A 618 -9.70 11.27 -17.42
CA ASN A 618 -9.25 12.63 -17.77
C ASN A 618 -7.94 12.63 -18.58
N ALA A 619 -7.19 11.52 -18.54
CA ALA A 619 -5.98 11.28 -19.31
C ALA A 619 -5.99 9.89 -19.96
N PRO A 620 -5.19 9.63 -21.01
CA PRO A 620 -5.05 8.29 -21.57
C PRO A 620 -4.59 7.28 -20.50
N ILE A 621 -5.27 6.14 -20.39
CA ILE A 621 -4.96 5.10 -19.40
C ILE A 621 -4.11 4.02 -20.07
N PRO A 622 -2.83 3.85 -19.68
CA PRO A 622 -1.96 2.89 -20.31
C PRO A 622 -2.33 1.43 -19.99
N PRO A 623 -1.95 0.47 -20.85
CA PRO A 623 -2.15 -0.96 -20.59
C PRO A 623 -1.25 -1.46 -19.45
N LEU A 624 -1.72 -2.46 -18.69
CA LEU A 624 -0.99 -3.13 -17.61
C LEU A 624 -0.49 -2.20 -16.49
N SER A 625 -1.23 -1.12 -16.21
CA SER A 625 -0.95 -0.16 -15.15
C SER A 625 -2.07 -0.14 -14.11
N GLU A 626 -1.75 0.38 -12.94
CA GLU A 626 -2.78 0.81 -12.00
C GLU A 626 -3.46 2.06 -12.53
N VAL A 627 -4.75 2.20 -12.25
CA VAL A 627 -5.57 3.35 -12.61
C VAL A 627 -5.84 4.14 -11.34
N TYR A 628 -5.45 5.40 -11.34
CA TYR A 628 -5.51 6.27 -10.17
C TYR A 628 -6.59 7.32 -10.32
N ASN A 629 -7.28 7.59 -9.22
CA ASN A 629 -8.22 8.70 -9.02
C ASN A 629 -7.54 9.89 -8.32
N THR A 630 -8.23 11.02 -8.24
CA THR A 630 -7.91 12.12 -7.32
C THR A 630 -8.89 12.11 -6.12
N TYR A 631 -8.37 12.20 -4.89
CA TYR A 631 -9.21 12.39 -3.69
C TYR A 631 -9.51 13.88 -3.43
N GLY A 632 -8.86 14.75 -4.21
CA GLY A 632 -8.95 16.19 -4.16
C GLY A 632 -7.69 16.78 -4.77
N GLU A 633 -7.85 17.71 -5.70
CA GLU A 633 -6.71 18.27 -6.46
C GLU A 633 -5.78 19.13 -5.60
N THR A 634 -6.26 19.60 -4.45
CA THR A 634 -5.59 20.62 -3.60
C THR A 634 -5.25 20.12 -2.20
N LEU A 635 -5.31 18.80 -1.93
CA LEU A 635 -5.05 18.27 -0.59
C LEU A 635 -3.54 18.23 -0.29
N SER A 636 -3.15 18.83 0.83
CA SER A 636 -1.81 18.71 1.40
C SER A 636 -1.56 17.32 2.01
N ASN A 637 -0.31 16.94 2.23
CA ASN A 637 0.07 15.71 2.94
C ASN A 637 -0.50 15.66 4.36
N ALA A 638 -0.62 16.81 5.03
CA ALA A 638 -1.25 16.89 6.34
C ALA A 638 -2.75 16.51 6.27
N GLU A 639 -3.47 17.03 5.28
CA GLU A 639 -4.88 16.69 5.04
C GLU A 639 -5.03 15.23 4.59
N LEU A 640 -4.17 14.74 3.68
CA LEU A 640 -4.15 13.34 3.24
C LEU A 640 -3.93 12.38 4.42
N LEU A 641 -3.01 12.69 5.33
CA LEU A 641 -2.75 11.87 6.50
C LEU A 641 -3.93 11.86 7.46
N CYS A 642 -4.49 13.04 7.77
CA CYS A 642 -5.61 13.17 8.70
C CYS A 642 -6.92 12.57 8.17
N GLN A 643 -7.16 12.62 6.85
CA GLN A 643 -8.43 12.19 6.24
C GLN A 643 -8.37 10.76 5.68
N HIS A 644 -7.22 10.36 5.12
CA HIS A 644 -7.05 9.08 4.40
C HIS A 644 -5.96 8.17 4.97
N GLY A 645 -5.10 8.63 5.88
CA GLY A 645 -4.12 7.80 6.58
C GLY A 645 -2.83 7.51 5.81
N PHE A 646 -2.50 8.29 4.77
CA PHE A 646 -1.26 8.18 4.01
C PHE A 646 -0.66 9.54 3.67
N VAL A 647 0.60 9.53 3.22
CA VAL A 647 1.35 10.71 2.75
C VAL A 647 2.03 10.38 1.43
N LEU A 648 2.20 11.39 0.58
CA LEU A 648 2.99 11.30 -0.66
C LEU A 648 4.43 11.70 -0.37
N GLU A 649 5.39 11.14 -1.12
CA GLU A 649 6.81 11.50 -0.97
C GLU A 649 7.09 12.96 -1.34
N ALA A 650 6.40 13.46 -2.37
CA ALA A 650 6.37 14.87 -2.74
C ALA A 650 4.92 15.26 -3.05
N ASN A 651 4.48 16.40 -2.52
CA ASN A 651 3.15 16.95 -2.78
C ASN A 651 3.25 18.47 -2.99
N GLY A 652 2.93 18.93 -4.19
CA GLY A 652 2.97 20.36 -4.53
C GLY A 652 1.93 21.21 -3.80
N ASN A 653 0.95 20.57 -3.15
CA ASN A 653 -0.09 21.25 -2.37
C ASN A 653 0.28 21.46 -0.89
N ASP A 654 1.47 21.01 -0.46
CA ASP A 654 1.91 21.22 0.92
C ASP A 654 2.01 22.72 1.23
N THR A 655 1.38 23.13 2.33
CA THR A 655 1.39 24.52 2.81
C THR A 655 1.53 24.52 4.32
N LEU A 656 2.48 25.30 4.83
CA LEU A 656 2.70 25.50 6.26
C LEU A 656 2.03 26.80 6.67
N THR A 657 1.20 26.77 7.71
CA THR A 657 0.33 27.91 8.03
C THR A 657 0.59 28.49 9.41
N TRP A 658 0.32 29.78 9.55
CA TRP A 658 0.34 30.50 10.82
C TRP A 658 -0.92 31.34 11.03
N THR A 659 -1.30 31.53 12.28
CA THR A 659 -2.17 32.64 12.71
C THR A 659 -1.34 33.89 13.02
N VAL A 660 -1.99 35.06 13.10
CA VAL A 660 -1.29 36.28 13.52
C VAL A 660 -0.70 36.11 14.92
N GLU A 661 -1.46 35.47 15.81
CA GLU A 661 -1.06 35.21 17.18
C GLU A 661 0.18 34.31 17.25
N GLU A 662 0.23 33.24 16.46
CA GLU A 662 1.38 32.34 16.38
C GLU A 662 2.66 33.08 15.93
N ILE A 663 2.53 33.99 14.96
CA ILE A 663 3.66 34.82 14.48
C ILE A 663 4.12 35.78 15.57
N LEU A 664 3.19 36.50 16.21
CA LEU A 664 3.51 37.45 17.28
C LEU A 664 4.18 36.76 18.47
N ASP A 665 3.74 35.55 18.82
CA ASP A 665 4.31 34.77 19.91
C ASP A 665 5.70 34.25 19.54
N THR A 666 5.88 33.77 18.29
CA THR A 666 7.18 33.34 17.74
C THR A 666 8.21 34.46 17.77
N LEU A 667 7.79 35.69 17.46
CA LEU A 667 8.65 36.87 17.42
C LEU A 667 8.75 37.61 18.77
N GLU A 668 8.27 36.99 19.86
CA GLU A 668 8.26 37.54 21.22
C GLU A 668 7.65 38.96 21.32
N CYS A 669 6.67 39.27 20.47
CA CYS A 669 5.93 40.52 20.47
C CYS A 669 4.92 40.54 21.63
N THR A 670 5.44 40.65 22.86
CA THR A 670 4.69 40.43 24.11
C THR A 670 4.05 41.67 24.70
N THR A 671 4.38 42.88 24.21
CA THR A 671 3.79 44.11 24.73
C THR A 671 2.40 44.37 24.12
N GLU A 672 1.37 44.49 24.96
CA GLU A 672 -0.02 44.78 24.56
C GLU A 672 -0.18 45.95 23.56
N PRO A 673 0.54 47.09 23.69
CA PRO A 673 0.43 48.19 22.72
C PRO A 673 0.93 47.81 21.31
N LEU A 674 1.95 46.95 21.21
CA LEU A 674 2.48 46.49 19.93
C LEU A 674 1.51 45.52 19.26
N ARG A 675 1.06 44.50 20.00
CA ARG A 675 0.10 43.49 19.49
C ARG A 675 -1.18 44.13 18.99
N SER A 676 -1.78 45.01 19.78
CA SER A 676 -3.01 45.72 19.40
C SER A 676 -2.82 46.62 18.17
N THR A 677 -1.65 47.24 18.01
CA THR A 677 -1.35 48.04 16.82
C THR A 677 -1.19 47.17 15.58
N VAL A 678 -0.44 46.07 15.67
CA VAL A 678 -0.27 45.12 14.56
C VAL A 678 -1.61 44.54 14.11
N LEU A 679 -2.44 44.06 15.05
CA LEU A 679 -3.75 43.49 14.75
C LEU A 679 -4.69 44.52 14.10
N ARG A 680 -4.68 45.77 14.56
CA ARG A 680 -5.48 46.84 13.97
C ARG A 680 -5.02 47.17 12.55
N THR A 681 -3.71 47.31 12.35
CA THR A 681 -3.13 47.63 11.03
C THR A 681 -3.40 46.49 10.04
N TRP A 682 -3.18 45.24 10.46
CA TRP A 682 -3.52 44.08 9.64
C TRP A 682 -5.01 44.00 9.30
N GLY A 683 -5.89 44.27 10.28
CA GLY A 683 -7.33 44.34 10.04
C GLY A 683 -7.71 45.34 8.95
N GLY A 684 -7.02 46.49 8.91
CA GLY A 684 -7.19 47.48 7.84
C GLY A 684 -6.82 46.94 6.46
N TYR A 685 -5.68 46.24 6.34
CA TYR A 685 -5.27 45.62 5.06
C TYR A 685 -6.21 44.49 4.63
N ARG A 686 -6.59 43.62 5.56
CA ARG A 686 -7.48 42.48 5.28
C ARG A 686 -8.86 42.95 4.79
N ASP A 687 -9.37 44.04 5.35
CA ASP A 687 -10.70 44.54 5.04
C ASP A 687 -10.71 45.50 3.82
N ASP A 688 -9.54 45.83 3.25
CA ASP A 688 -9.38 46.62 2.01
C ASP A 688 -9.47 45.72 0.76
N PRO A 689 -10.54 45.82 -0.06
CA PRO A 689 -10.72 44.97 -1.24
C PRO A 689 -9.69 45.23 -2.35
N GLU A 690 -8.99 46.36 -2.32
CA GLU A 690 -7.95 46.74 -3.28
C GLU A 690 -6.53 46.47 -2.74
N PHE A 691 -6.40 45.80 -1.58
CA PHE A 691 -5.11 45.52 -0.95
C PHE A 691 -4.15 44.78 -1.89
N MET A 692 -4.67 43.79 -2.63
CA MET A 692 -3.87 42.95 -3.53
C MET A 692 -3.52 43.65 -4.87
N ASP A 693 -4.18 44.75 -5.24
CA ASP A 693 -4.00 45.43 -6.54
C ASP A 693 -2.59 45.99 -6.77
N GLY A 694 -1.79 46.10 -5.70
CA GLY A 694 -0.40 46.58 -5.73
C GLY A 694 0.67 45.52 -5.91
N PHE A 695 0.30 44.24 -6.01
CA PHE A 695 1.23 43.12 -6.09
C PHE A 695 1.06 42.36 -7.41
N ASP A 696 2.16 41.88 -7.98
CA ASP A 696 2.20 41.09 -9.22
C ASP A 696 3.05 39.83 -9.03
N ASP A 697 2.94 38.87 -9.96
CA ASP A 697 3.65 37.58 -9.90
C ASP A 697 5.14 37.70 -10.32
N SER A 698 5.73 38.91 -10.22
CA SER A 698 7.13 39.12 -10.61
C SER A 698 8.14 38.63 -9.57
N SER A 699 7.72 38.48 -8.30
CA SER A 699 8.55 37.90 -7.25
C SER A 699 8.53 36.37 -7.34
N ARG A 700 9.70 35.75 -7.20
CA ARG A 700 9.82 34.28 -7.14
C ARG A 700 9.69 33.73 -5.72
N LEU A 701 9.91 34.57 -4.71
CA LEU A 701 9.87 34.19 -3.29
C LEU A 701 8.53 34.51 -2.63
N LEU A 702 7.69 35.32 -3.27
CA LEU A 702 6.34 35.62 -2.81
C LEU A 702 5.30 34.85 -3.61
N SER A 703 4.24 34.40 -2.95
CA SER A 703 3.09 33.76 -3.57
C SER A 703 1.87 34.69 -3.52
N LEU A 704 1.29 34.96 -4.70
CA LEU A 704 -0.02 35.60 -4.84
C LEU A 704 -1.19 34.63 -4.81
N SER A 705 -0.91 33.33 -4.82
CA SER A 705 -1.95 32.30 -4.83
C SER A 705 -2.82 32.47 -3.59
N ALA A 706 -4.10 32.77 -3.82
CA ALA A 706 -5.13 32.59 -2.82
C ALA A 706 -5.29 31.08 -2.64
N SER A 707 -4.71 30.52 -1.57
CA SER A 707 -5.23 29.25 -1.06
C SER A 707 -6.74 29.43 -0.86
N SER A 708 -7.54 28.35 -0.97
CA SER A 708 -8.98 28.36 -0.69
C SER A 708 -9.36 28.97 0.69
N LYS A 709 -8.36 29.25 1.53
CA LYS A 709 -8.39 29.98 2.79
C LYS A 709 -7.82 31.40 2.54
N GLU A 710 -8.62 32.32 2.00
CA GLU A 710 -8.28 33.69 1.53
C GLU A 710 -7.58 34.64 2.54
N THR A 711 -7.21 34.17 3.73
CA THR A 711 -6.55 34.96 4.79
C THR A 711 -5.34 34.26 5.44
N ALA A 712 -4.81 33.19 4.85
CA ALA A 712 -3.75 32.40 5.46
C ALA A 712 -2.35 33.05 5.33
N PHE A 713 -1.64 33.13 6.45
CA PHE A 713 -0.19 33.39 6.48
C PHE A 713 0.51 32.05 6.25
N PHE A 714 1.20 31.88 5.12
CA PHE A 714 1.73 30.56 4.78
C PHE A 714 3.07 30.59 4.03
N ILE A 715 3.71 29.42 4.01
CA ILE A 715 4.81 29.06 3.11
C ILE A 715 4.35 27.82 2.31
N ASN A 716 4.41 27.85 0.97
CA ASN A 716 3.99 26.74 0.11
C ASN A 716 5.11 25.71 -0.13
N ALA A 717 4.80 24.65 -0.86
CA ALA A 717 5.74 23.55 -1.16
C ALA A 717 7.02 24.00 -1.87
N ASP A 718 6.96 25.09 -2.66
CA ASP A 718 8.11 25.68 -3.35
C ASP A 718 8.95 26.60 -2.44
N GLY A 719 8.55 26.77 -1.17
CA GLY A 719 9.23 27.66 -0.22
C GLY A 719 8.86 29.14 -0.39
N GLN A 720 7.82 29.46 -1.16
CA GLN A 720 7.34 30.83 -1.36
C GLN A 720 6.47 31.28 -0.18
N VAL A 721 6.61 32.54 0.21
CA VAL A 721 5.92 33.18 1.33
C VAL A 721 4.68 33.89 0.82
N SER A 722 3.54 33.74 1.50
CA SER A 722 2.34 34.49 1.13
C SER A 722 2.55 36.00 1.30
N VAL A 723 2.02 36.81 0.38
CA VAL A 723 2.10 38.28 0.47
C VAL A 723 1.56 38.78 1.81
N GLN A 724 0.52 38.13 2.33
CA GLN A 724 -0.07 38.43 3.64
C GLN A 724 0.94 38.28 4.77
N LEU A 725 1.73 37.19 4.78
CA LEU A 725 2.80 36.96 5.77
C LEU A 725 3.91 37.99 5.63
N TRP A 726 4.33 38.27 4.40
CA TRP A 726 5.36 39.27 4.14
C TRP A 726 4.94 40.67 4.62
N VAL A 727 3.71 41.12 4.31
CA VAL A 727 3.18 42.42 4.76
C VAL A 727 3.04 42.49 6.29
N LEU A 728 2.62 41.40 6.94
CA LEU A 728 2.55 41.35 8.39
C LEU A 728 3.94 41.53 9.03
N LEU A 729 4.96 40.87 8.48
CA LEU A 729 6.35 40.99 8.95
C LEU A 729 6.92 42.40 8.72
N LEU A 730 6.60 43.04 7.59
CA LEU A 730 6.95 44.45 7.35
C LEU A 730 6.30 45.39 8.38
N THR A 731 5.04 45.13 8.72
CA THR A 731 4.31 45.92 9.72
C THR A 731 4.96 45.80 11.09
N ILE A 732 5.30 44.58 11.51
CA ILE A 732 6.02 44.31 12.76
C ILE A 732 7.41 44.99 12.73
N SER A 733 8.11 44.88 11.61
CA SER A 733 9.43 45.47 11.40
C SER A 733 9.41 47.01 11.52
N GLY A 734 8.50 47.69 10.81
CA GLY A 734 8.34 49.14 10.90
C GLY A 734 8.06 49.64 12.32
N LEU A 735 7.23 48.90 13.07
CA LEU A 735 6.94 49.23 14.47
C LEU A 735 8.15 49.06 15.40
N GLN A 736 8.93 47.99 15.22
CA GLN A 736 10.09 47.69 16.07
C GLN A 736 11.28 48.60 15.76
N THR A 737 11.56 48.86 14.48
CA THR A 737 12.62 49.76 14.02
C THR A 737 12.27 51.24 14.27
N LYS A 738 10.97 51.55 14.44
CA LYS A 738 10.42 52.92 14.52
C LYS A 738 10.71 53.74 13.27
N GLN A 739 10.79 53.07 12.14
CA GLN A 739 11.03 53.67 10.84
C GLN A 739 9.80 53.50 9.95
N VAL A 740 9.68 54.38 8.94
CA VAL A 740 8.60 54.34 7.94
C VAL A 740 7.20 54.44 8.59
N ALA A 741 6.88 55.61 9.16
CA ALA A 741 5.57 55.85 9.78
C ALA A 741 4.39 55.71 8.81
N SER A 742 4.64 55.84 7.49
CA SER A 742 3.66 55.64 6.42
C SER A 742 3.08 54.23 6.38
N LEU A 743 3.81 53.20 6.85
CA LEU A 743 3.27 51.82 6.98
C LEU A 743 2.15 51.69 8.02
N LEU A 744 1.98 52.69 8.87
CA LEU A 744 0.97 52.72 9.93
C LEU A 744 -0.14 53.72 9.62
N ASP A 745 0.01 54.50 8.55
CA ASP A 745 -0.98 55.45 8.07
C ASP A 745 -1.80 54.80 6.96
N GLU A 746 -3.11 54.72 7.15
CA GLU A 746 -4.05 54.09 6.21
C GLU A 746 -3.99 54.73 4.82
N ALA A 747 -3.71 56.03 4.72
CA ALA A 747 -3.66 56.75 3.44
C ALA A 747 -2.33 56.59 2.70
N GLU A 748 -1.23 56.29 3.40
CA GLU A 748 0.13 56.21 2.82
C GLU A 748 0.66 54.76 2.73
N SER A 749 0.09 53.84 3.51
CA SER A 749 0.55 52.46 3.62
C SER A 749 0.59 51.71 2.29
N ARG A 750 -0.40 51.89 1.42
CA ARG A 750 -0.44 51.25 0.09
C ARG A 750 0.78 51.62 -0.75
N HIS A 751 1.13 52.91 -0.81
CA HIS A 751 2.30 53.36 -1.56
C HIS A 751 3.61 52.86 -0.93
N ALA A 752 3.67 52.82 0.41
CA ALA A 752 4.83 52.29 1.13
C ALA A 752 5.03 50.79 0.82
N LEU A 753 3.97 49.97 0.85
CA LEU A 753 4.01 48.55 0.51
C LEU A 753 4.41 48.31 -0.95
N GLN A 754 3.88 49.07 -1.90
CA GLN A 754 4.29 48.99 -3.31
C GLN A 754 5.77 49.33 -3.51
N SER A 755 6.27 50.33 -2.79
CA SER A 755 7.69 50.71 -2.84
C SER A 755 8.59 49.60 -2.27
N LEU A 756 8.17 48.98 -1.17
CA LEU A 756 8.86 47.83 -0.56
C LEU A 756 8.84 46.61 -1.47
N HIS A 757 7.72 46.37 -2.15
CA HIS A 757 7.57 45.24 -3.07
C HIS A 757 8.49 45.39 -4.29
N GLY A 758 8.50 46.58 -4.90
CA GLY A 758 9.43 46.88 -6.00
C GLY A 758 10.90 46.78 -5.58
N LEU A 759 11.24 47.19 -4.35
CA LEU A 759 12.58 47.02 -3.81
C LEU A 759 12.93 45.55 -3.56
N HIS A 760 11.99 44.75 -3.06
CA HIS A 760 12.18 43.32 -2.87
C HIS A 760 12.46 42.60 -4.20
N ILE A 761 11.65 42.86 -5.24
CA ILE A 761 11.89 42.31 -6.59
C ILE A 761 13.25 42.75 -7.13
N ALA A 762 13.64 44.02 -6.93
CA ALA A 762 14.96 44.49 -7.35
C ALA A 762 16.10 43.74 -6.65
N LEU A 763 15.94 43.41 -5.36
CA LEU A 763 16.91 42.62 -4.60
C LEU A 763 16.97 41.17 -5.09
N GLU A 764 15.82 40.53 -5.32
CA GLU A 764 15.77 39.15 -5.84
C GLU A 764 16.54 38.99 -7.15
N ASN A 765 16.35 39.91 -8.09
CA ASN A 765 17.04 39.91 -9.39
C ASN A 765 18.56 40.11 -9.23
N GLN A 766 18.99 40.87 -8.21
CA GLN A 766 20.41 41.12 -7.97
C GLN A 766 21.11 39.95 -7.28
N VAL A 767 20.40 39.10 -6.52
CA VAL A 767 20.97 37.85 -6.00
C VAL A 767 21.37 36.93 -7.15
N ASP A 768 20.56 36.84 -8.21
CA ASP A 768 20.87 36.00 -9.39
C ASP A 768 22.10 36.46 -10.17
N ASP A 769 22.28 37.78 -10.28
CA ASP A 769 23.43 38.36 -10.98
C ASP A 769 24.75 38.16 -10.21
N LEU A 770 24.69 37.77 -8.93
CA LEU A 770 25.86 37.61 -8.04
C LEU A 770 26.35 36.17 -7.87
N ASP A 771 25.62 35.18 -8.41
CA ASP A 771 26.01 33.75 -8.39
C ASP A 771 27.16 33.41 -9.38
N ASP A 772 27.59 34.37 -10.20
CA ASP A 772 28.84 34.30 -10.97
C ASP A 772 30.01 34.86 -10.14
N ASP A 773 30.95 33.98 -9.75
CA ASP A 773 32.07 34.14 -8.80
C ASP A 773 33.03 35.39 -8.92
N GLU A 774 32.76 36.38 -9.78
CA GLU A 774 33.64 37.55 -10.00
C GLU A 774 32.96 38.94 -10.06
N ASP A 775 31.70 39.14 -9.65
CA ASP A 775 31.02 40.44 -9.88
C ASP A 775 31.09 41.49 -8.74
N THR A 776 32.28 42.06 -8.54
CA THR A 776 32.45 43.28 -7.70
C THR A 776 31.64 44.48 -8.25
N PHE A 777 31.29 44.45 -9.54
CA PHE A 777 30.51 45.48 -10.21
C PHE A 777 29.02 45.44 -9.83
N GLY A 778 28.45 44.24 -9.64
CA GLY A 778 27.06 44.04 -9.21
C GLY A 778 26.77 44.67 -7.85
N TYR A 779 27.60 44.37 -6.84
CA TYR A 779 27.48 45.00 -5.51
C TYR A 779 27.61 46.53 -5.52
N GLN A 780 28.42 47.08 -6.43
CA GLN A 780 28.59 48.53 -6.56
C GLN A 780 27.36 49.20 -7.19
N MET A 781 26.72 48.56 -8.16
CA MET A 781 25.48 49.04 -8.78
C MET A 781 24.29 48.92 -7.82
N LEU A 782 24.20 47.81 -7.10
CA LEU A 782 23.21 47.62 -6.03
C LEU A 782 23.40 48.66 -4.91
N GLY A 783 24.62 48.92 -4.46
CA GLY A 783 24.91 49.97 -3.48
C GLY A 783 24.50 51.37 -3.95
N GLN A 784 24.61 51.67 -5.26
CA GLN A 784 24.10 52.93 -5.83
C GLN A 784 22.57 52.99 -5.84
N LEU A 785 21.89 51.90 -6.22
CA LEU A 785 20.43 51.80 -6.17
C LEU A 785 19.93 51.99 -4.73
N LEU A 786 20.49 51.26 -3.77
CA LEU A 786 20.14 51.37 -2.35
C LEU A 786 20.39 52.78 -1.80
N SER A 787 21.46 53.46 -2.23
CA SER A 787 21.73 54.85 -1.80
C SER A 787 20.70 55.87 -2.31
N SER A 788 19.93 55.52 -3.35
CA SER A 788 18.88 56.38 -3.91
C SER A 788 17.51 56.22 -3.22
N ILE A 789 17.39 55.23 -2.33
CA ILE A 789 16.17 54.89 -1.60
C ILE A 789 16.24 55.48 -0.19
N GLU A 790 15.11 55.90 0.37
CA GLU A 790 15.03 56.34 1.76
C GLU A 790 15.50 55.20 2.69
N GLY A 791 16.57 55.46 3.46
CA GLY A 791 17.25 54.42 4.26
C GLY A 791 16.35 53.65 5.23
N GLY A 792 15.23 54.24 5.66
CA GLY A 792 14.25 53.57 6.51
C GLY A 792 13.56 52.36 5.85
N TYR A 793 13.40 52.34 4.53
CA TYR A 793 12.78 51.21 3.84
C TYR A 793 13.69 49.99 3.79
N ILE A 794 15.00 50.21 3.64
CA ILE A 794 16.01 49.15 3.59
C ILE A 794 16.13 48.47 4.95
N ASP A 795 16.25 49.27 6.01
CA ASP A 795 16.32 48.79 7.39
C ASP A 795 15.05 47.98 7.77
N VAL A 796 13.86 48.42 7.32
CA VAL A 796 12.60 47.68 7.51
C VAL A 796 12.60 46.34 6.78
N LEU A 797 13.09 46.27 5.53
CA LEU A 797 13.20 45.01 4.78
C LEU A 797 14.21 44.05 5.40
N GLU A 798 15.43 44.53 5.69
CA GLU A 798 16.50 43.74 6.30
C GLU A 798 16.01 43.07 7.61
N HIS A 799 15.32 43.85 8.44
CA HIS A 799 14.74 43.33 9.68
C HIS A 799 13.56 42.38 9.42
N ALA A 800 12.67 42.67 8.45
CA ALA A 800 11.56 41.77 8.11
C ALA A 800 12.05 40.41 7.60
N TYR A 801 13.11 40.37 6.78
CA TYR A 801 13.73 39.11 6.32
C TYR A 801 14.34 38.33 7.49
N THR A 802 14.98 39.04 8.43
CA THR A 802 15.50 38.44 9.67
C THR A 802 14.38 37.85 10.55
N LEU A 803 13.23 38.54 10.63
CA LEU A 803 12.05 38.01 11.32
C LEU A 803 11.53 36.74 10.65
N LEU A 804 11.44 36.70 9.32
CA LEU A 804 11.01 35.50 8.59
C LEU A 804 11.95 34.31 8.79
N VAL A 805 13.26 34.53 8.73
CA VAL A 805 14.27 33.51 9.04
C VAL A 805 14.07 32.98 10.47
N THR A 806 13.71 33.86 11.42
CA THR A 806 13.39 33.47 12.80
C THR A 806 12.11 32.64 12.88
N VAL A 807 11.07 32.99 12.12
CA VAL A 807 9.82 32.21 12.00
C VAL A 807 10.12 30.80 11.47
N CYS A 808 10.91 30.69 10.40
CA CYS A 808 11.27 29.40 9.80
C CYS A 808 12.04 28.51 10.78
N ARG A 809 13.10 29.05 11.39
CA ARG A 809 13.91 28.32 12.39
C ARG A 809 13.09 27.85 13.57
N THR A 810 12.20 28.71 14.06
CA THR A 810 11.38 28.39 15.23
C THR A 810 10.37 27.31 14.90
N ARG A 811 9.76 27.34 13.71
CA ARG A 811 8.86 26.25 13.26
C ARG A 811 9.63 24.94 13.13
N MET A 812 10.77 24.93 12.41
CA MET A 812 11.61 23.73 12.24
C MET A 812 12.03 23.10 13.57
N ALA A 813 12.46 23.91 14.54
CA ALA A 813 12.88 23.42 15.86
C ALA A 813 11.74 22.80 16.70
N ASN A 814 10.49 23.10 16.34
CA ASN A 814 9.29 22.60 17.02
C ASN A 814 8.55 21.52 16.22
N THR A 815 8.93 21.24 14.98
CA THR A 815 8.34 20.19 14.13
C THR A 815 8.97 18.83 14.48
N GLY A 816 8.13 17.87 14.85
CA GLY A 816 8.54 16.53 15.22
C GLY A 816 9.00 16.39 16.67
N ARG A 817 9.73 15.31 16.95
CA ARG A 817 10.14 14.96 18.31
C ARG A 817 11.16 15.96 18.84
N ARG A 818 10.86 16.60 19.98
CA ARG A 818 11.76 17.59 20.60
C ARG A 818 13.20 17.10 20.73
N GLY A 819 14.14 17.90 20.23
CA GLY A 819 15.58 17.61 20.31
C GLY A 819 16.09 16.57 19.32
N HIS A 820 15.34 16.27 18.26
CA HIS A 820 15.86 15.49 17.13
C HIS A 820 17.02 16.21 16.42
N GLY A 821 17.86 15.47 15.71
CA GLY A 821 19.10 15.99 15.11
C GLY A 821 18.91 16.85 13.85
N GLY A 822 17.72 17.42 13.62
CA GLY A 822 17.38 18.16 12.40
C GLY A 822 17.04 17.26 11.21
N ILE A 823 17.19 17.80 9.99
CA ILE A 823 16.82 17.14 8.72
C ILE A 823 17.64 15.87 8.48
N GLU A 824 18.95 15.88 8.77
CA GLU A 824 19.81 14.70 8.59
C GLU A 824 19.36 13.53 9.47
N ASP A 825 19.01 13.78 10.73
CA ASP A 825 18.48 12.74 11.63
C ASP A 825 17.10 12.23 11.18
N LEU A 826 16.25 13.08 10.60
CA LEU A 826 14.98 12.65 10.02
C LEU A 826 15.19 11.74 8.81
N ALA A 827 16.10 12.10 7.90
CA ALA A 827 16.46 11.31 6.72
C ALA A 827 17.10 9.96 7.12
N ASP A 828 18.07 9.97 8.04
CA ASP A 828 18.72 8.76 8.55
C ASP A 828 17.72 7.80 9.21
N ARG A 829 16.72 8.34 9.92
CA ARG A 829 15.62 7.55 10.49
C ARG A 829 14.69 6.99 9.42
N LEU A 830 14.45 7.73 8.34
CA LEU A 830 13.69 7.28 7.18
C LEU A 830 14.45 6.28 6.28
N ASP A 831 15.75 6.16 6.45
CA ASP A 831 16.56 5.12 5.81
C ASP A 831 16.87 3.94 6.76
N SER A 832 16.49 4.05 8.03
CA SER A 832 16.70 3.03 9.05
C SER A 832 15.90 1.76 8.76
N PRO A 833 16.46 0.55 8.98
CA PRO A 833 15.74 -0.72 8.81
C PRO A 833 14.55 -0.94 9.77
N ASP A 834 14.36 -0.08 10.78
CA ASP A 834 13.21 -0.07 11.72
C ASP A 834 11.91 0.48 11.08
N ILE A 835 11.92 0.81 9.79
CA ILE A 835 10.82 1.49 9.07
C ILE A 835 9.56 0.67 8.80
N ARG A 836 9.48 -0.52 9.40
CA ARG A 836 8.30 -1.38 9.34
C ARG A 836 7.09 -0.79 10.08
N LYS A 837 7.34 0.22 10.92
CA LYS A 837 6.37 1.06 11.60
C LYS A 837 5.72 2.06 10.63
N LYS A 838 4.63 1.64 9.97
CA LYS A 838 3.96 2.40 8.90
C LYS A 838 3.55 3.81 9.35
N ARG A 839 2.97 3.93 10.55
CA ARG A 839 2.45 5.21 11.06
C ARG A 839 3.60 6.16 11.38
N THR A 840 4.63 5.64 12.03
CA THR A 840 5.87 6.38 12.33
C THR A 840 6.55 6.86 11.05
N ARG A 841 6.62 6.02 10.01
CA ARG A 841 7.17 6.41 8.70
C ARG A 841 6.38 7.58 8.10
N HIS A 842 5.04 7.53 8.13
CA HIS A 842 4.21 8.62 7.60
C HIS A 842 4.45 9.93 8.37
N SER A 843 4.45 9.90 9.71
CA SER A 843 4.73 11.09 10.53
C SER A 843 6.13 11.65 10.30
N LEU A 844 7.14 10.77 10.14
CA LEU A 844 8.52 11.16 9.84
C LEU A 844 8.64 11.81 8.46
N LEU A 845 7.99 11.24 7.43
CA LEU A 845 8.01 11.78 6.08
C LEU A 845 7.36 13.15 6.03
N LEU A 846 6.22 13.32 6.71
CA LEU A 846 5.57 14.61 6.86
C LEU A 846 6.52 15.61 7.53
N ALA A 847 7.07 15.29 8.71
CA ALA A 847 7.99 16.17 9.42
C ALA A 847 9.25 16.50 8.60
N LEU A 848 9.78 15.56 7.81
CA LEU A 848 10.90 15.79 6.91
C LEU A 848 10.52 16.80 5.81
N ASN A 849 9.41 16.56 5.12
CA ASN A 849 8.96 17.41 4.01
C ASN A 849 8.70 18.85 4.48
N GLU A 850 8.04 19.03 5.62
CA GLU A 850 7.81 20.37 6.19
C GLU A 850 9.14 21.07 6.56
N ASN A 851 10.10 20.34 7.14
CA ASN A 851 11.43 20.90 7.44
C ASN A 851 12.21 21.25 6.17
N LEU A 852 12.08 20.48 5.08
CA LEU A 852 12.71 20.80 3.80
C LEU A 852 12.13 22.08 3.18
N ILE A 853 10.82 22.27 3.23
CA ILE A 853 10.14 23.52 2.80
C ILE A 853 10.69 24.71 3.59
N LEU A 854 10.71 24.60 4.92
CA LEU A 854 11.20 25.67 5.80
C LEU A 854 12.68 25.96 5.60
N SER A 855 13.51 24.93 5.39
CA SER A 855 14.94 25.09 5.12
C SER A 855 15.20 25.77 3.78
N SER A 856 14.42 25.44 2.74
CA SER A 856 14.50 26.08 1.43
C SER A 856 14.12 27.57 1.51
N CYS A 857 13.03 27.88 2.19
CA CYS A 857 12.62 29.25 2.47
C CYS A 857 13.70 29.97 3.30
N GLU A 858 14.15 29.40 4.43
CA GLU A 858 15.16 30.04 5.29
C GLU A 858 16.45 30.38 4.52
N ALA A 859 16.92 29.51 3.63
CA ALA A 859 18.09 29.75 2.79
C ALA A 859 17.88 30.96 1.87
N SER A 860 16.81 30.95 1.07
CA SER A 860 16.52 32.03 0.10
C SER A 860 16.44 33.42 0.75
N TRP A 861 15.83 33.50 1.94
CA TRP A 861 15.68 34.77 2.65
C TRP A 861 16.94 35.19 3.43
N LYS A 862 17.81 34.25 3.82
CA LYS A 862 19.14 34.59 4.35
C LYS A 862 20.02 35.21 3.29
N ASP A 863 20.01 34.69 2.08
CA ASP A 863 20.83 35.21 0.98
C ASP A 863 20.49 36.69 0.74
N LEU A 864 19.21 37.05 0.79
CA LEU A 864 18.76 38.45 0.74
C LEU A 864 19.29 39.30 1.91
N VAL A 865 19.33 38.78 3.13
CA VAL A 865 19.91 39.47 4.30
C VAL A 865 21.41 39.68 4.10
N GLU A 866 22.12 38.67 3.62
CA GLU A 866 23.56 38.75 3.35
C GLU A 866 23.87 39.77 2.25
N VAL A 867 23.13 39.75 1.14
CA VAL A 867 23.28 40.73 0.06
C VAL A 867 23.05 42.16 0.56
N LEU A 868 22.01 42.40 1.36
CA LEU A 868 21.77 43.70 1.98
C LEU A 868 22.90 44.13 2.91
N GLY A 869 23.45 43.20 3.71
CA GLY A 869 24.59 43.46 4.60
C GLY A 869 25.87 43.83 3.86
N HIS A 870 26.13 43.25 2.68
CA HIS A 870 27.30 43.56 1.86
C HIS A 870 27.14 44.85 1.04
N ALA A 871 25.92 45.20 0.65
CA ALA A 871 25.63 46.37 -0.18
C ALA A 871 25.57 47.69 0.61
N GLN A 872 25.45 47.64 1.95
CA GLN A 872 25.53 48.82 2.81
C GLN A 872 27.00 49.23 3.05
N PRO A 873 27.44 50.46 2.71
CA PRO A 873 28.76 50.93 3.11
C PRO A 873 28.86 50.99 4.63
N ALA A 874 29.97 50.46 5.19
CA ALA A 874 30.22 50.32 6.64
C ALA A 874 29.52 51.39 7.50
N ARG A 875 28.48 50.97 8.24
CA ARG A 875 27.69 51.78 9.18
C ARG A 875 28.56 52.50 10.22
#